data_AF-Q4C568-F1
#
_entry.id   AF-Q4C568-F1
#
_cell.length_a   1.000
_cell.length_b   1.000
_cell.length_c   1.000
_cell.angle_alpha   90.00
_cell.angle_beta   90.00
_cell.angle_gamma   90.00
#
_symmetry.space_group_name_H-M   'P 1'
#
loop_
_entity.id
_entity.type
_entity.pdbx_description
1 polymer ?
#
loop_
_entity_poly.entity_id
_entity_poly.type
_entity_poly.pdbx_seq_one_letter_code
_entity_poly.pdbx_strand_id
1 'polypeptide(L)'
;MGTKNGESDFKLEEMREMIAQNIFLDLTSDFSPHKRSIRDNIKSAWAQADPRGRGYPKNFMSFGLSTIEIPIFQIRNSLCYRLAKDIVNWWLNEQVQLPADSMELLKTDILKRMRLTDVELLADMGAAQDKSYIEEVSQWVNQLRKTINQENYLQCTATGINIFGKEQGKIKDLEQFIREEVNSYQQDHFRELSPEERRHGDYFQRIYDNRDRTINQGRKALEEELYRIIEDRNYGPKFAQTFITMVRQIFDDTRQRFSQQKEQLWEVKEIERQEKYEKALEEFSQIKEQYGITKKDRMEVCYDSILENLQGSLVATIQRKTREVSLVVIDRLKEELENLERRLNRFQQCLVQTRDEFSKQADYQAESADVLSINGIKLYDRDKMNELYQDLIEKLGSGVQGSKSLFETGLDQICSTLSEDILKEASSLWKKNRLADEYMRLFDIQQIPDVQQGDLEEIIYNHSKETVVDKTPKNSYLYTEMAACDRLFKLYNDETEITNNIRIAYNKSRPLIMMDRAVLSGKDAGFTPSTNVNVGILGGRNTPDPASQKLLPLLQQFQDIKESAIKPLGDTERHRIVFVQETGGFSLRCIEGMKELRQSYQDWKGDSIEAKRAQLRGEPRDLPIPVHIQKEPPFWDVFPEDQKIFQLVIQARALNVLYLSENQSTKEKTIRYTRKTNIGLENVDLASSWEEASQILEVRACRPDREEIQRQINEQLTQAETPQQKRQLYQTFTNYLEHRALELEKQGGKDSPEYKREAEVIKRLIDDYQLYTTDTVTNTPAKTPQTPAPRKWYLYKNNQQTGPFSMDELTTQGVTPQTYVWCAGMEGWKIASEITELSHIF
;
A
#
# COMPACT_ATOMS: atom_id res chain seq x y z
N MET A 1 -11.70 -24.21 12.13
CA MET A 1 -12.21 -24.10 13.52
C MET A 1 -12.61 -22.64 13.72
N GLY A 2 -13.90 -22.34 13.84
CA GLY A 2 -14.38 -21.00 14.18
C GLY A 2 -14.37 -20.78 15.70
N THR A 3 -14.49 -19.52 16.14
CA THR A 3 -14.69 -19.16 17.55
C THR A 3 -16.05 -18.48 17.73
N LYS A 4 -16.49 -18.23 18.96
CA LYS A 4 -17.74 -17.54 19.26
C LYS A 4 -17.59 -16.55 20.41
N ASN A 5 -18.37 -15.47 20.40
CA ASN A 5 -18.44 -14.47 21.48
C ASN A 5 -19.75 -14.57 22.30
N GLY A 6 -20.41 -15.73 22.23
CA GLY A 6 -21.70 -16.00 22.88
C GLY A 6 -22.93 -15.56 22.08
N GLU A 7 -22.81 -14.59 21.18
CA GLU A 7 -23.91 -14.12 20.32
C GLU A 7 -23.69 -14.44 18.83
N SER A 8 -22.43 -14.60 18.42
CA SER A 8 -22.06 -14.81 17.03
C SER A 8 -20.91 -15.79 16.91
N ASP A 9 -20.91 -16.56 15.82
CA ASP A 9 -19.82 -17.42 15.38
C ASP A 9 -18.95 -16.67 14.37
N PHE A 10 -17.64 -16.86 14.46
CA PHE A 10 -16.64 -16.18 13.64
C PHE A 10 -15.78 -17.19 12.90
N LYS A 11 -15.62 -16.97 11.60
CA LYS A 11 -14.62 -17.65 10.76
C LYS A 11 -13.24 -17.04 11.01
N LEU A 12 -12.21 -17.77 10.58
CA LEU A 12 -10.82 -17.33 10.74
C LEU A 12 -10.53 -15.99 10.04
N GLU A 13 -11.09 -15.78 8.84
CA GLU A 13 -10.87 -14.53 8.10
C GLU A 13 -11.57 -13.33 8.77
N GLU A 14 -12.74 -13.51 9.36
CA GLU A 14 -13.43 -12.46 10.14
C GLU A 14 -12.63 -12.07 11.39
N MET A 15 -11.96 -13.05 12.04
CA MET A 15 -11.06 -12.75 13.15
C MET A 15 -9.82 -11.98 12.69
N ARG A 16 -9.21 -12.36 11.57
CA ARG A 16 -8.04 -11.66 11.01
C ARG A 16 -8.38 -10.24 10.61
N GLU A 17 -9.52 -10.03 9.97
CA GLU A 17 -10.00 -8.70 9.62
C GLU A 17 -10.26 -7.85 10.87
N MET A 18 -10.95 -8.39 11.87
CA MET A 18 -11.17 -7.69 13.13
C MET A 18 -9.85 -7.30 13.83
N ILE A 19 -8.84 -8.19 13.81
CA ILE A 19 -7.50 -7.86 14.35
C ILE A 19 -6.84 -6.76 13.54
N ALA A 20 -6.92 -6.80 12.20
CA ALA A 20 -6.36 -5.78 11.32
C ALA A 20 -7.01 -4.41 11.57
N GLN A 21 -8.35 -4.36 11.65
CA GLN A 21 -9.10 -3.15 12.00
C GLN A 21 -8.73 -2.65 13.40
N ASN A 22 -8.57 -3.55 14.37
CA ASN A 22 -8.19 -3.19 15.73
C ASN A 22 -6.82 -2.50 15.77
N ILE A 23 -5.85 -2.98 14.98
CA ILE A 23 -4.53 -2.36 14.80
C ILE A 23 -4.66 -1.00 14.11
N PHE A 24 -5.43 -0.91 13.02
CA PHE A 24 -5.68 0.36 12.32
C PHE A 24 -6.26 1.41 13.27
N LEU A 25 -7.29 1.04 14.04
CA LEU A 25 -7.95 1.93 15.00
C LEU A 25 -7.00 2.43 16.10
N ASP A 26 -5.98 1.65 16.46
CA ASP A 26 -5.00 2.05 17.46
C ASP A 26 -3.94 3.01 16.92
N LEU A 27 -3.54 2.86 15.65
CA LEU A 27 -2.36 3.54 15.09
C LEU A 27 -2.70 4.77 14.27
N THR A 28 -3.68 4.68 13.38
CA THR A 28 -3.88 5.68 12.30
C THR A 28 -5.27 6.31 12.32
N SER A 29 -6.20 5.77 13.09
CA SER A 29 -7.56 6.28 13.15
C SER A 29 -7.73 7.50 14.04
N ASP A 30 -8.66 8.38 13.65
CA ASP A 30 -9.18 9.46 14.50
C ASP A 30 -9.79 8.92 15.82
N PHE A 31 -10.18 7.65 15.85
CA PHE A 31 -10.73 6.98 17.03
C PHE A 31 -9.67 6.55 18.05
N SER A 32 -8.38 6.54 17.68
CA SER A 32 -7.27 6.05 18.53
C SER A 32 -7.23 6.65 19.95
N PRO A 33 -7.39 7.98 20.15
CA PRO A 33 -7.37 8.57 21.49
C PRO A 33 -8.50 8.02 22.39
N HIS A 34 -9.67 7.76 21.81
CA HIS A 34 -10.82 7.24 22.56
C HIS A 34 -10.63 5.79 22.99
N LYS A 35 -9.98 5.00 22.14
CA LYS A 35 -9.61 3.61 22.46
C LYS A 35 -8.49 3.52 23.49
N ARG A 36 -7.50 4.42 23.46
CA ARG A 36 -6.47 4.52 24.51
C ARG A 36 -7.05 4.90 25.87
N SER A 37 -8.02 5.81 25.90
CA SER A 37 -8.70 6.20 27.14
C SER A 37 -9.42 5.03 27.82
N ILE A 38 -9.96 4.06 27.07
CA ILE A 38 -10.56 2.85 27.66
C ILE A 38 -9.52 2.11 28.52
N ARG A 39 -8.33 1.86 27.95
CA ARG A 39 -7.25 1.17 28.64
C ARG A 39 -6.81 1.91 29.91
N ASP A 40 -6.72 3.24 29.85
CA ASP A 40 -6.40 4.06 31.02
C ASP A 40 -7.43 3.92 32.14
N ASN A 41 -8.72 3.84 31.81
CA ASN A 41 -9.79 3.66 32.79
C ASN A 41 -9.75 2.28 33.47
N ILE A 42 -9.20 1.25 32.81
CA ILE A 42 -9.10 -0.11 33.36
C ILE A 42 -7.82 -0.29 34.21
N LYS A 43 -6.82 0.61 34.12
CA LYS A 43 -5.53 0.49 34.86
C LYS A 43 -5.68 0.29 36.37
N SER A 44 -6.68 0.90 37.00
CA SER A 44 -6.95 0.73 38.44
C SER A 44 -7.35 -0.72 38.78
N ALA A 45 -8.07 -1.40 37.89
CA ALA A 45 -8.45 -2.80 38.03
C ALA A 45 -7.26 -3.76 37.84
N TRP A 46 -6.24 -3.36 37.08
CA TRP A 46 -5.02 -4.13 36.82
C TRP A 46 -4.01 -4.12 37.96
N ALA A 47 -4.06 -3.10 38.84
CA ALA A 47 -3.05 -2.90 39.88
C ALA A 47 -3.10 -3.92 41.03
N GLN A 48 -4.20 -4.67 41.15
CA GLN A 48 -4.40 -5.65 42.23
C GLN A 48 -4.26 -7.08 41.70
N ALA A 49 -3.61 -7.94 42.48
CA ALA A 49 -3.64 -9.38 42.24
C ALA A 49 -5.06 -9.93 42.44
N ASP A 50 -5.30 -11.11 41.88
CA ASP A 50 -6.52 -11.87 42.16
C ASP A 50 -6.55 -12.24 43.65
N PRO A 51 -7.49 -11.69 44.44
CA PRO A 51 -7.48 -11.84 45.90
C PRO A 51 -7.80 -13.27 46.36
N ARG A 52 -8.31 -14.12 45.46
CA ARG A 52 -8.61 -15.55 45.73
C ARG A 52 -7.79 -16.50 44.86
N GLY A 53 -7.25 -16.03 43.74
CA GLY A 53 -6.26 -16.78 42.97
C GLY A 53 -4.97 -16.99 43.78
N ARG A 54 -4.07 -17.85 43.28
CA ARG A 54 -2.74 -18.08 43.88
C ARG A 54 -1.78 -16.88 43.69
N GLY A 55 -2.28 -15.66 43.82
CA GLY A 55 -1.53 -14.41 43.65
C GLY A 55 -1.36 -13.94 42.19
N TYR A 56 -2.02 -14.58 41.22
CA TYR A 56 -1.91 -14.21 39.81
C TYR A 56 -2.51 -12.84 39.49
N PRO A 57 -1.95 -12.11 38.50
CA PRO A 57 -2.41 -10.77 38.16
C PRO A 57 -3.76 -10.79 37.43
N LYS A 58 -4.52 -9.69 37.58
CA LYS A 58 -5.77 -9.41 36.85
C LYS A 58 -5.56 -8.52 35.62
N ASN A 59 -4.35 -8.50 35.07
CA ASN A 59 -3.94 -7.56 34.01
C ASN A 59 -4.29 -8.05 32.59
N PHE A 60 -5.27 -8.95 32.46
CA PHE A 60 -5.75 -9.42 31.16
C PHE A 60 -6.86 -8.51 30.63
N MET A 61 -6.92 -8.45 29.30
CA MET A 61 -7.91 -7.70 28.54
C MET A 61 -8.32 -8.50 27.31
N SER A 62 -9.59 -8.37 26.95
CA SER A 62 -10.21 -8.93 25.76
C SER A 62 -10.89 -7.78 25.01
N PHE A 63 -10.94 -7.88 23.69
CA PHE A 63 -11.61 -6.91 22.85
C PHE A 63 -12.54 -7.61 21.87
N GLY A 64 -13.52 -6.85 21.40
CA GLY A 64 -14.33 -7.15 20.25
C GLY A 64 -14.57 -5.86 19.48
N LEU A 65 -14.69 -5.99 18.18
CA LEU A 65 -14.79 -4.87 17.26
C LEU A 65 -15.66 -5.29 16.09
N SER A 66 -16.58 -4.43 15.68
CA SER A 66 -17.29 -4.59 14.42
C SER A 66 -17.48 -3.25 13.73
N THR A 67 -17.73 -3.28 12.42
CA THR A 67 -18.02 -2.07 11.65
C THR A 67 -19.26 -2.24 10.78
N ILE A 68 -19.99 -1.15 10.60
CA ILE A 68 -20.90 -0.98 9.47
C ILE A 68 -20.16 -0.09 8.49
N GLU A 69 -19.73 -0.65 7.35
CA GLU A 69 -18.66 -0.04 6.56
C GLU A 69 -18.86 -0.19 5.05
N ILE A 70 -18.48 0.87 4.34
CA ILE A 70 -18.35 0.91 2.89
C ILE A 70 -16.88 0.64 2.54
N PRO A 71 -16.56 -0.27 1.60
CA PRO A 71 -15.19 -0.55 1.16
C PRO A 71 -14.66 0.58 0.26
N ILE A 72 -14.54 1.78 0.83
CA ILE A 72 -14.30 3.02 0.07
C ILE A 72 -12.95 3.02 -0.65
N PHE A 73 -11.95 2.34 -0.08
CA PHE A 73 -10.62 2.24 -0.68
C PHE A 73 -10.68 1.48 -2.02
N GLN A 74 -11.31 0.31 -2.02
CA GLN A 74 -11.49 -0.51 -3.22
C GLN A 74 -12.36 0.20 -4.26
N ILE A 75 -13.44 0.86 -3.82
CA ILE A 75 -14.31 1.66 -4.71
C ILE A 75 -13.49 2.77 -5.38
N ARG A 76 -12.82 3.63 -4.60
CA ARG A 76 -12.03 4.74 -5.15
C ARG A 76 -10.95 4.24 -6.10
N ASN A 77 -10.22 3.19 -5.73
CA ASN A 77 -9.20 2.62 -6.61
C ASN A 77 -9.78 2.10 -7.92
N SER A 78 -10.92 1.42 -7.87
CA SER A 78 -11.61 0.96 -9.09
C SER A 78 -12.00 2.14 -9.98
N LEU A 79 -12.53 3.23 -9.41
CA LEU A 79 -12.86 4.45 -10.14
C LEU A 79 -11.61 5.14 -10.72
N CYS A 80 -10.50 5.18 -9.99
CA CYS A 80 -9.22 5.70 -10.49
C CYS A 80 -8.75 4.89 -11.72
N TYR A 81 -8.76 3.56 -11.63
CA TYR A 81 -8.34 2.71 -12.75
C TYR A 81 -9.29 2.78 -13.94
N ARG A 82 -10.59 2.98 -13.72
CA ARG A 82 -11.55 3.26 -14.80
C ARG A 82 -11.23 4.57 -15.51
N LEU A 83 -10.93 5.62 -14.76
CA LEU A 83 -10.51 6.90 -15.33
C LEU A 83 -9.18 6.78 -16.07
N ALA A 84 -8.19 6.11 -15.49
CA ALA A 84 -6.90 5.85 -16.13
C ALA A 84 -7.06 5.10 -17.47
N LYS A 85 -7.91 4.06 -17.48
CA LYS A 85 -8.31 3.35 -18.70
C LYS A 85 -8.96 4.30 -19.71
N ASP A 86 -9.87 5.16 -19.27
CA ASP A 86 -10.56 6.09 -20.15
C ASP A 86 -9.66 7.20 -20.71
N ILE A 87 -8.64 7.65 -19.97
CA ILE A 87 -7.58 8.54 -20.47
C ILE A 87 -6.82 7.86 -21.63
N VAL A 88 -6.42 6.60 -21.44
CA VAL A 88 -5.70 5.86 -22.49
C VAL A 88 -6.59 5.56 -23.69
N ASN A 89 -7.87 5.21 -23.47
CA ASN A 89 -8.87 5.10 -24.53
C ASN A 89 -9.06 6.42 -25.28
N TRP A 90 -9.06 7.52 -24.56
CA TRP A 90 -9.16 8.85 -25.14
C TRP A 90 -7.95 9.11 -26.05
N TRP A 91 -6.71 8.82 -25.62
CA TRP A 91 -5.53 8.90 -26.51
C TRP A 91 -5.62 7.99 -27.74
N LEU A 92 -6.11 6.76 -27.59
CA LEU A 92 -6.29 5.82 -28.70
C LEU A 92 -7.33 6.29 -29.72
N ASN A 93 -8.38 6.96 -29.28
CA ASN A 93 -9.43 7.58 -30.10
C ASN A 93 -10.04 6.67 -31.19
N GLU A 94 -10.24 5.39 -30.90
CA GLU A 94 -10.57 4.38 -31.94
C GLU A 94 -11.91 4.66 -32.66
N GLN A 95 -12.83 5.37 -32.00
CA GLN A 95 -14.18 5.67 -32.48
C GLN A 95 -14.26 6.91 -33.38
N VAL A 96 -13.15 7.57 -33.66
CA VAL A 96 -13.11 8.77 -34.51
C VAL A 96 -13.62 8.49 -35.93
N GLN A 97 -14.42 9.44 -36.44
CA GLN A 97 -14.92 9.43 -37.82
C GLN A 97 -13.91 10.13 -38.72
N LEU A 98 -13.43 9.43 -39.75
CA LEU A 98 -12.42 9.95 -40.66
C LEU A 98 -13.05 10.88 -41.71
N PRO A 99 -12.31 11.87 -42.24
CA PRO A 99 -12.79 12.73 -43.33
C PRO A 99 -13.17 11.91 -44.57
N ALA A 100 -14.31 12.25 -45.18
CA ALA A 100 -14.85 11.55 -46.35
C ALA A 100 -13.89 11.54 -47.56
N ASP A 101 -13.16 12.63 -47.80
CA ASP A 101 -12.16 12.74 -48.87
C ASP A 101 -10.73 12.91 -48.32
N SER A 102 -10.26 11.87 -47.63
CA SER A 102 -8.91 11.84 -47.05
C SER A 102 -7.81 11.95 -48.12
N MET A 103 -8.03 11.44 -49.34
CA MET A 103 -7.03 11.47 -50.42
C MET A 103 -6.84 12.88 -51.00
N GLU A 104 -7.94 13.62 -51.23
CA GLU A 104 -7.87 15.00 -51.69
C GLU A 104 -7.18 15.90 -50.65
N LEU A 105 -7.55 15.76 -49.36
CA LEU A 105 -6.93 16.48 -48.26
C LEU A 105 -5.40 16.30 -48.23
N LEU A 106 -4.93 15.06 -48.40
CA LEU A 106 -3.49 14.76 -48.39
C LEU A 106 -2.76 15.40 -49.57
N LYS A 107 -3.33 15.31 -50.78
CA LYS A 107 -2.69 15.82 -52.01
C LYS A 107 -2.70 17.34 -52.08
N THR A 108 -3.82 17.97 -51.75
CA THR A 108 -4.05 19.39 -52.04
C THR A 108 -3.69 20.32 -50.89
N ASP A 109 -3.70 19.82 -49.66
CA ASP A 109 -3.34 20.58 -48.47
C ASP A 109 -2.06 20.04 -47.81
N ILE A 110 -2.09 18.83 -47.24
CA ILE A 110 -1.03 18.37 -46.33
C ILE A 110 0.33 18.27 -47.05
N LEU A 111 0.43 17.49 -48.13
CA LEU A 111 1.69 17.33 -48.87
C LEU A 111 2.11 18.61 -49.61
N LYS A 112 1.14 19.43 -50.02
CA LYS A 112 1.41 20.72 -50.66
C LYS A 112 2.06 21.71 -49.70
N ARG A 113 1.56 21.81 -48.46
CA ARG A 113 2.17 22.63 -47.39
C ARG A 113 3.60 22.16 -47.07
N MET A 114 3.88 20.87 -47.23
CA MET A 114 5.22 20.29 -47.05
C MET A 114 6.13 20.41 -48.29
N ARG A 115 5.61 20.89 -49.43
CA ARG A 115 6.30 20.92 -50.73
C ARG A 115 6.69 19.53 -51.26
N LEU A 116 5.84 18.53 -51.03
CA LEU A 116 6.10 17.13 -51.39
C LEU A 116 5.18 16.62 -52.51
N THR A 117 4.47 17.49 -53.23
CA THR A 117 3.76 17.07 -54.46
C THR A 117 4.69 17.11 -55.67
N ASP A 118 4.29 16.49 -56.77
CA ASP A 118 5.05 16.47 -58.03
C ASP A 118 5.59 17.84 -58.44
N VAL A 119 4.75 18.88 -58.31
CA VAL A 119 5.05 20.22 -58.80
C VAL A 119 6.12 20.87 -57.93
N GLU A 120 5.94 20.87 -56.61
CA GLU A 120 6.91 21.48 -55.71
C GLU A 120 8.22 20.69 -55.67
N LEU A 121 8.19 19.35 -55.74
CA LEU A 121 9.41 18.53 -55.77
C LEU A 121 10.28 18.86 -56.99
N LEU A 122 9.69 18.91 -58.20
CA LEU A 122 10.46 19.25 -59.40
C LEU A 122 10.96 20.69 -59.38
N ALA A 123 10.16 21.63 -58.86
CA ALA A 123 10.58 23.01 -58.69
C ALA A 123 11.77 23.14 -57.73
N ASP A 124 11.74 22.43 -56.59
CA ASP A 124 12.79 22.45 -55.60
C ASP A 124 14.07 21.78 -56.10
N MET A 125 13.97 20.69 -56.86
CA MET A 125 15.15 20.06 -57.49
C MET A 125 15.78 20.97 -58.53
N GLY A 126 14.98 21.63 -59.38
CA GLY A 126 15.44 22.47 -60.48
C GLY A 126 15.83 23.92 -60.12
N ALA A 127 15.82 24.27 -58.84
CA ALA A 127 16.07 25.63 -58.36
C ALA A 127 17.55 26.03 -58.38
N ALA A 128 17.84 27.18 -58.98
CA ALA A 128 19.11 27.87 -59.06
C ALA A 128 19.01 29.22 -58.32
N GLN A 129 19.02 29.18 -56.98
CA GLN A 129 18.79 30.34 -56.11
C GLN A 129 17.43 31.02 -56.38
N ASP A 130 17.41 32.13 -57.11
CA ASP A 130 16.21 32.94 -57.38
C ASP A 130 15.51 32.59 -58.70
N LYS A 131 16.08 31.69 -59.50
CA LYS A 131 15.60 31.28 -60.84
C LYS A 131 15.74 29.77 -61.04
N SER A 132 15.25 29.23 -62.16
CA SER A 132 15.41 27.81 -62.50
C SER A 132 16.66 27.55 -63.37
N TYR A 133 17.23 26.35 -63.32
CA TYR A 133 18.35 25.99 -64.23
C TYR A 133 17.96 26.02 -65.72
N ILE A 134 16.67 25.88 -66.01
CA ILE A 134 16.12 26.02 -67.37
C ILE A 134 16.27 27.48 -67.83
N GLU A 135 16.04 28.45 -66.93
CA GLU A 135 16.27 29.86 -67.19
C GLU A 135 17.77 30.17 -67.34
N GLU A 136 18.64 29.57 -66.51
CA GLU A 136 20.10 29.75 -66.64
C GLU A 136 20.62 29.26 -68.00
N VAL A 137 20.20 28.06 -68.44
CA VAL A 137 20.52 27.55 -69.78
C VAL A 137 20.00 28.50 -70.86
N SER A 138 18.78 28.99 -70.72
CA SER A 138 18.19 29.93 -71.69
C SER A 138 18.95 31.26 -71.73
N GLN A 139 19.42 31.77 -70.58
CA GLN A 139 20.22 32.98 -70.48
C GLN A 139 21.59 32.79 -71.13
N TRP A 140 22.25 31.66 -70.89
CA TRP A 140 23.55 31.35 -71.50
C TRP A 140 23.44 31.21 -73.04
N VAL A 141 22.44 30.48 -73.56
CA VAL A 141 22.24 30.37 -75.02
C VAL A 141 21.95 31.73 -75.66
N ASN A 142 21.16 32.59 -75.00
CA ASN A 142 20.92 33.95 -75.47
C ASN A 142 22.18 34.82 -75.43
N GLN A 143 23.04 34.64 -74.43
CA GLN A 143 24.32 35.33 -74.35
C GLN A 143 25.29 34.85 -75.44
N LEU A 144 25.37 33.55 -75.70
CA LEU A 144 26.12 32.98 -76.82
C LEU A 144 25.63 33.58 -78.15
N ARG A 145 24.31 33.67 -78.35
CA ARG A 145 23.70 34.32 -79.51
C ARG A 145 24.11 35.78 -79.66
N LYS A 146 24.11 36.52 -78.56
CA LYS A 146 24.52 37.92 -78.53
C LYS A 146 26.00 38.09 -78.89
N THR A 147 26.90 37.27 -78.33
CA THR A 147 28.34 37.29 -78.64
C THR A 147 28.58 37.03 -80.12
N ILE A 148 27.96 36.00 -80.69
CA ILE A 148 28.07 35.63 -82.11
C ILE A 148 27.67 36.80 -83.02
N ASN A 149 26.58 37.49 -82.69
CA ASN A 149 26.11 38.66 -83.44
C ASN A 149 27.04 39.88 -83.28
N GLN A 150 27.47 40.19 -82.04
CA GLN A 150 28.34 41.35 -81.77
C GLN A 150 29.72 41.23 -82.40
N GLU A 151 30.26 40.02 -82.45
CA GLU A 151 31.55 39.73 -83.06
C GLU A 151 31.47 39.49 -84.57
N ASN A 152 30.28 39.63 -85.17
CA ASN A 152 30.02 39.46 -86.60
C ASN A 152 30.46 38.08 -87.13
N TYR A 153 30.29 37.02 -86.35
CA TYR A 153 30.63 35.66 -86.80
C TYR A 153 29.78 35.22 -88.00
N LEU A 154 28.55 35.72 -88.15
CA LEU A 154 27.67 35.40 -89.29
C LEU A 154 27.98 36.23 -90.56
N GLN A 155 28.98 37.11 -90.53
CA GLN A 155 29.35 37.92 -91.69
C GLN A 155 30.08 37.10 -92.75
N CYS A 156 29.52 37.02 -93.95
CA CYS A 156 30.15 36.42 -95.13
C CYS A 156 30.59 37.51 -96.11
N THR A 157 31.85 37.52 -96.55
CA THR A 157 32.36 38.49 -97.55
C THR A 157 32.20 38.02 -99.00
N ALA A 158 31.75 36.78 -99.21
CA ALA A 158 31.49 36.21 -100.53
C ALA A 158 30.07 36.53 -101.04
N THR A 159 29.63 37.79 -100.92
CA THR A 159 28.32 38.26 -101.40
C THR A 159 28.48 38.98 -102.75
N GLY A 160 28.07 38.34 -103.86
CA GLY A 160 28.06 38.92 -105.22
C GLY A 160 28.74 38.05 -106.30
N ILE A 161 28.83 38.55 -107.54
CA ILE A 161 29.41 37.89 -108.73
C ILE A 161 30.95 37.82 -108.65
N ASN A 162 31.52 37.51 -107.47
CA ASN A 162 32.96 37.39 -107.28
C ASN A 162 33.33 35.92 -107.02
N ILE A 163 33.28 35.12 -108.09
CA ILE A 163 33.45 33.64 -108.09
C ILE A 163 34.90 33.22 -107.74
N PHE A 164 35.85 34.17 -107.63
CA PHE A 164 37.27 33.91 -107.36
C PHE A 164 37.82 34.60 -106.10
N GLY A 165 36.97 35.25 -105.27
CA GLY A 165 37.41 35.86 -104.02
C GLY A 165 37.61 34.82 -102.91
N LYS A 166 38.75 34.87 -102.19
CA LYS A 166 38.89 34.11 -100.94
C LYS A 166 37.92 34.70 -99.91
N GLU A 167 36.95 33.91 -99.45
CA GLU A 167 36.06 34.30 -98.36
C GLU A 167 36.88 34.62 -97.10
N GLN A 168 36.83 35.88 -96.67
CA GLN A 168 37.47 36.44 -95.48
C GLN A 168 36.40 36.77 -94.44
N GLY A 169 36.48 36.25 -93.23
CA GLY A 169 35.50 36.51 -92.17
C GLY A 169 35.46 35.38 -91.14
N LYS A 170 34.94 35.68 -89.95
CA LYS A 170 34.86 34.75 -88.81
C LYS A 170 33.85 33.62 -88.99
N ILE A 171 33.05 33.64 -90.06
CA ILE A 171 32.02 32.62 -90.33
C ILE A 171 32.59 31.20 -90.50
N LYS A 172 33.86 31.09 -90.93
CA LYS A 172 34.58 29.82 -91.02
C LYS A 172 34.98 29.24 -89.67
N ASP A 173 35.11 30.11 -88.66
CA ASP A 173 35.54 29.77 -87.30
C ASP A 173 34.34 29.58 -86.36
N LEU A 174 33.12 29.94 -86.79
CA LEU A 174 31.91 29.90 -85.95
C LEU A 174 31.59 28.50 -85.41
N GLU A 175 31.72 27.45 -86.23
CA GLU A 175 31.47 26.08 -85.78
C GLU A 175 32.44 25.68 -84.66
N GLN A 176 33.74 25.97 -84.83
CA GLN A 176 34.76 25.67 -83.84
C GLN A 176 34.50 26.45 -82.54
N PHE A 177 34.17 27.75 -82.65
CA PHE A 177 33.81 28.58 -81.53
C PHE A 177 32.61 28.03 -80.75
N ILE A 178 31.52 27.67 -81.43
CA ILE A 178 30.33 27.06 -80.77
C ILE A 178 30.73 25.77 -80.06
N ARG A 179 31.49 24.88 -80.72
CA ARG A 179 31.93 23.62 -80.11
C ARG A 179 32.80 23.85 -78.87
N GLU A 180 33.72 24.80 -78.89
CA GLU A 180 34.58 25.15 -77.74
C GLU A 180 33.76 25.70 -76.56
N GLU A 181 32.87 26.66 -76.80
CA GLU A 181 32.00 27.25 -75.76
C GLU A 181 31.04 26.21 -75.18
N VAL A 182 30.40 25.39 -76.02
CA VAL A 182 29.49 24.32 -75.58
C VAL A 182 30.23 23.27 -74.76
N ASN A 183 31.41 22.82 -75.21
CA ASN A 183 32.20 21.85 -74.46
C ASN A 183 32.64 22.38 -73.11
N SER A 184 33.07 23.64 -73.03
CA SER A 184 33.41 24.29 -71.75
C SER A 184 32.19 24.34 -70.83
N TYR A 185 31.04 24.81 -71.34
CA TYR A 185 29.81 24.92 -70.57
C TYR A 185 29.32 23.55 -70.08
N GLN A 186 29.34 22.51 -70.92
CA GLN A 186 28.98 21.16 -70.51
C GLN A 186 29.97 20.58 -69.50
N GLN A 187 31.26 20.86 -69.64
CA GLN A 187 32.29 20.39 -68.71
C GLN A 187 32.16 21.03 -67.32
N ASP A 188 31.77 22.30 -67.26
CA ASP A 188 31.63 23.05 -66.01
C ASP A 188 30.30 22.73 -65.32
N HIS A 189 29.21 22.57 -66.08
CA HIS A 189 27.84 22.49 -65.54
C HIS A 189 27.19 21.10 -65.59
N PHE A 190 27.47 20.29 -66.62
CA PHE A 190 26.74 19.04 -66.92
C PHE A 190 27.58 17.76 -66.85
N ARG A 191 28.82 17.87 -66.39
CA ARG A 191 29.77 16.76 -66.43
C ARG A 191 29.44 15.66 -65.42
N GLU A 192 29.50 14.40 -65.84
CA GLU A 192 29.42 13.20 -64.98
C GLU A 192 30.59 12.24 -65.27
N LEU A 193 31.73 12.40 -64.59
CA LEU A 193 32.95 11.61 -64.87
C LEU A 193 33.12 10.36 -64.00
N SER A 194 32.31 10.18 -62.95
CA SER A 194 32.52 9.10 -61.98
C SER A 194 31.29 8.92 -61.09
N PRO A 195 31.16 7.83 -60.34
CA PRO A 195 30.14 7.73 -59.29
C PRO A 195 30.25 8.78 -58.17
N GLU A 196 31.38 9.49 -58.05
CA GLU A 196 31.58 10.52 -57.04
C GLU A 196 30.92 11.85 -57.44
N GLU A 197 29.75 12.15 -56.83
CA GLU A 197 28.91 13.33 -57.09
C GLU A 197 29.68 14.67 -57.01
N ARG A 198 30.71 14.77 -56.16
CA ARG A 198 31.53 15.98 -55.98
C ARG A 198 32.40 16.34 -57.19
N ARG A 199 32.56 15.42 -58.13
CA ARG A 199 33.34 15.66 -59.37
C ARG A 199 32.45 16.04 -60.55
N HIS A 200 31.14 16.12 -60.32
CA HIS A 200 30.17 16.49 -61.36
C HIS A 200 30.17 18.00 -61.60
N GLY A 201 29.52 18.43 -62.68
CA GLY A 201 29.32 19.86 -62.93
C GLY A 201 28.53 20.55 -61.81
N ASP A 202 28.72 21.85 -61.67
CA ASP A 202 28.16 22.65 -60.57
C ASP A 202 26.62 22.60 -60.49
N TYR A 203 25.91 22.54 -61.62
CA TYR A 203 24.45 22.43 -61.66
C TYR A 203 24.00 21.11 -61.03
N PHE A 204 24.65 20.00 -61.37
CA PHE A 204 24.35 18.70 -60.78
C PHE A 204 24.70 18.64 -59.29
N GLN A 205 25.85 19.19 -58.88
CA GLN A 205 26.21 19.30 -57.46
C GLN A 205 25.12 20.03 -56.67
N ARG A 206 24.60 21.15 -57.21
CA ARG A 206 23.54 21.89 -56.55
C ARG A 206 22.20 21.15 -56.53
N ILE A 207 21.87 20.39 -57.58
CA ILE A 207 20.69 19.52 -57.58
C ILE A 207 20.82 18.45 -56.47
N TYR A 208 22.02 17.93 -56.20
CA TYR A 208 22.26 17.03 -55.07
C TYR A 208 22.16 17.73 -53.71
N ASP A 209 22.63 18.97 -53.59
CA ASP A 209 22.41 19.76 -52.37
C ASP A 209 20.90 19.97 -52.10
N ASN A 210 20.14 20.30 -53.16
CA ASN A 210 18.70 20.46 -53.09
C ASN A 210 18.03 19.14 -52.66
N ARG A 211 18.45 18.00 -53.22
CA ARG A 211 18.02 16.65 -52.81
C ARG A 211 18.19 16.45 -51.30
N ASP A 212 19.40 16.63 -50.80
CA ASP A 212 19.72 16.36 -49.40
C ASP A 212 18.96 17.29 -48.46
N ARG A 213 18.78 18.55 -48.85
CA ARG A 213 17.92 19.50 -48.14
C ARG A 213 16.46 19.05 -48.11
N THR A 214 15.88 18.69 -49.26
CA THR A 214 14.48 18.27 -49.37
C THR A 214 14.23 16.96 -48.62
N ILE A 215 15.16 16.00 -48.64
CA ILE A 215 15.07 14.78 -47.81
C ILE A 215 14.99 15.16 -46.33
N ASN A 216 15.93 15.97 -45.83
CA ASN A 216 15.98 16.34 -44.41
C ASN A 216 14.75 17.13 -43.97
N GLN A 217 14.26 18.05 -44.80
CA GLN A 217 13.07 18.84 -44.50
C GLN A 217 11.79 17.99 -44.58
N GLY A 218 11.66 17.15 -45.62
CA GLY A 218 10.52 16.27 -45.82
C GLY A 218 10.38 15.24 -44.69
N ARG A 219 11.48 14.63 -44.24
CA ARG A 219 11.47 13.71 -43.09
C ARG A 219 10.91 14.39 -41.83
N LYS A 220 11.43 15.56 -41.48
CA LYS A 220 10.96 16.35 -40.33
C LYS A 220 9.50 16.77 -40.47
N ALA A 221 9.08 17.15 -41.68
CA ALA A 221 7.71 17.60 -41.93
C ALA A 221 6.70 16.45 -41.82
N LEU A 222 7.03 15.27 -42.36
CA LEU A 222 6.21 14.06 -42.22
C LEU A 222 6.09 13.63 -40.76
N GLU A 223 7.19 13.66 -40.02
CA GLU A 223 7.19 13.35 -38.59
C GLU A 223 6.32 14.35 -37.81
N GLU A 224 6.55 15.66 -37.95
CA GLU A 224 5.79 16.69 -37.23
C GLU A 224 4.29 16.63 -37.54
N GLU A 225 3.90 16.36 -38.79
CA GLU A 225 2.48 16.23 -39.12
C GLU A 225 1.87 14.96 -38.51
N LEU A 226 2.64 13.88 -38.38
CA LEU A 226 2.17 12.70 -37.66
C LEU A 226 1.89 13.01 -36.19
N TYR A 227 2.76 13.78 -35.52
CA TYR A 227 2.48 14.24 -34.16
C TYR A 227 1.19 15.07 -34.09
N ARG A 228 1.01 16.02 -35.01
CA ARG A 228 -0.22 16.84 -35.07
C ARG A 228 -1.47 16.01 -35.28
N ILE A 229 -1.42 15.01 -36.17
CA ILE A 229 -2.52 14.09 -36.44
C ILE A 229 -2.89 13.29 -35.19
N ILE A 230 -1.89 12.79 -34.44
CA ILE A 230 -2.11 11.99 -33.23
C ILE A 230 -2.71 12.84 -32.11
N GLU A 231 -2.28 14.10 -31.97
CA GLU A 231 -2.76 15.04 -30.96
C GLU A 231 -4.14 15.62 -31.29
N ASP A 232 -4.52 15.68 -32.57
CA ASP A 232 -5.84 16.16 -33.00
C ASP A 232 -6.93 15.11 -32.77
N ARG A 233 -7.92 15.48 -31.95
CA ARG A 233 -9.08 14.66 -31.58
C ARG A 233 -9.99 14.31 -32.77
N ASN A 234 -9.95 15.07 -33.86
CA ASN A 234 -10.72 14.78 -35.06
C ASN A 234 -10.03 13.74 -35.98
N TYR A 235 -8.79 13.37 -35.68
CA TYR A 235 -7.99 12.47 -36.50
C TYR A 235 -7.50 11.26 -35.70
N GLY A 236 -6.59 11.48 -34.74
CA GLY A 236 -6.00 10.44 -33.91
C GLY A 236 -5.23 9.34 -34.66
N PRO A 237 -4.88 8.25 -33.95
CA PRO A 237 -4.08 7.14 -34.48
C PRO A 237 -4.69 6.43 -35.70
N LYS A 238 -6.02 6.41 -35.80
CA LYS A 238 -6.74 5.81 -36.93
C LYS A 238 -6.48 6.58 -38.24
N PHE A 239 -6.52 7.91 -38.19
CA PHE A 239 -6.15 8.73 -39.34
C PHE A 239 -4.64 8.69 -39.58
N ALA A 240 -3.80 8.61 -38.55
CA ALA A 240 -2.35 8.47 -38.69
C ALA A 240 -1.96 7.25 -39.56
N GLN A 241 -2.61 6.10 -39.35
CA GLN A 241 -2.40 4.92 -40.19
C GLN A 241 -2.86 5.17 -41.64
N THR A 242 -3.98 5.88 -41.82
CA THR A 242 -4.51 6.26 -43.14
C THR A 242 -3.56 7.21 -43.86
N PHE A 243 -3.04 8.21 -43.16
CA PHE A 243 -2.03 9.16 -43.64
C PHE A 243 -0.79 8.44 -44.16
N ILE A 244 -0.17 7.57 -43.36
CA ILE A 244 1.03 6.82 -43.76
C ILE A 244 0.73 5.97 -45.02
N THR A 245 -0.37 5.22 -45.00
CA THR A 245 -0.75 4.32 -46.11
C THR A 245 -0.98 5.09 -47.40
N MET A 246 -1.77 6.16 -47.35
CA MET A 246 -2.14 6.94 -48.54
C MET A 246 -0.96 7.78 -49.06
N VAL A 247 -0.14 8.37 -48.19
CA VAL A 247 1.05 9.11 -48.63
C VAL A 247 2.06 8.17 -49.30
N ARG A 248 2.23 6.94 -48.77
CA ARG A 248 3.07 5.93 -49.43
C ARG A 248 2.56 5.60 -50.84
N GLN A 249 1.24 5.42 -50.99
CA GLN A 249 0.62 5.23 -52.31
C GLN A 249 0.85 6.43 -53.25
N ILE A 250 0.69 7.65 -52.76
CA ILE A 250 0.95 8.87 -53.54
C ILE A 250 2.41 8.91 -54.01
N PHE A 251 3.35 8.54 -53.14
CA PHE A 251 4.76 8.45 -53.48
C PHE A 251 5.06 7.33 -54.47
N ASP A 252 4.39 6.19 -54.39
CA ASP A 252 4.51 5.12 -55.39
C ASP A 252 4.02 5.58 -56.78
N ASP A 253 2.86 6.23 -56.83
CA ASP A 253 2.31 6.78 -58.08
C ASP A 253 3.24 7.86 -58.68
N THR A 254 3.79 8.72 -57.82
CA THR A 254 4.71 9.79 -58.21
C THR A 254 6.02 9.20 -58.74
N ARG A 255 6.55 8.20 -58.04
CA ARG A 255 7.76 7.47 -58.44
C ARG A 255 7.60 6.85 -59.82
N GLN A 256 6.50 6.14 -60.06
CA GLN A 256 6.21 5.52 -61.35
C GLN A 256 6.16 6.58 -62.46
N ARG A 257 5.46 7.69 -62.21
CA ARG A 257 5.33 8.80 -63.17
C ARG A 257 6.67 9.45 -63.49
N PHE A 258 7.51 9.71 -62.48
CA PHE A 258 8.83 10.29 -62.68
C PHE A 258 9.79 9.34 -63.40
N SER A 259 9.73 8.03 -63.11
CA SER A 259 10.52 7.02 -63.83
C SER A 259 10.15 6.97 -65.31
N GLN A 260 8.85 6.94 -65.62
CA GLN A 260 8.34 6.97 -66.99
C GLN A 260 8.75 8.26 -67.70
N GLN A 261 8.58 9.43 -67.07
CA GLN A 261 8.99 10.70 -67.67
C GLN A 261 10.50 10.79 -67.88
N LYS A 262 11.31 10.25 -66.97
CA LYS A 262 12.77 10.23 -67.09
C LYS A 262 13.19 9.44 -68.33
N GLU A 263 12.73 8.19 -68.46
CA GLU A 263 13.18 7.25 -69.51
C GLU A 263 12.47 7.44 -70.85
N GLN A 264 11.15 7.60 -70.84
CA GLN A 264 10.35 7.57 -72.07
C GLN A 264 10.13 8.95 -72.69
N LEU A 265 10.37 10.03 -71.93
CA LEU A 265 10.15 11.39 -72.39
C LEU A 265 11.43 12.21 -72.46
N TRP A 266 12.15 12.36 -71.35
CA TRP A 266 13.27 13.30 -71.28
C TRP A 266 14.58 12.73 -71.80
N GLU A 267 14.88 11.46 -71.54
CA GLU A 267 16.03 10.78 -72.14
C GLU A 267 15.91 10.71 -73.68
N VAL A 268 14.72 10.35 -74.19
CA VAL A 268 14.45 10.37 -75.63
C VAL A 268 14.60 11.79 -76.20
N LYS A 269 14.04 12.81 -75.56
CA LYS A 269 14.17 14.21 -76.01
C LYS A 269 15.61 14.71 -75.99
N GLU A 270 16.39 14.32 -74.98
CA GLU A 270 17.80 14.67 -74.87
C GLU A 270 18.59 14.09 -76.04
N ILE A 271 18.43 12.79 -76.31
CA ILE A 271 19.09 12.11 -77.45
C ILE A 271 18.65 12.73 -78.78
N GLU A 272 17.34 12.88 -79.02
CA GLU A 272 16.83 13.43 -80.28
C GLU A 272 17.29 14.87 -80.54
N ARG A 273 17.33 15.72 -79.49
CA ARG A 273 17.80 17.11 -79.62
C ARG A 273 19.32 17.16 -79.80
N GLN A 274 20.07 16.27 -79.14
CA GLN A 274 21.52 16.16 -79.34
C GLN A 274 21.87 15.71 -80.76
N GLU A 275 21.17 14.71 -81.30
CA GLU A 275 21.35 14.26 -82.69
C GLU A 275 21.03 15.36 -83.70
N LYS A 276 19.93 16.11 -83.48
CA LYS A 276 19.58 17.27 -84.33
C LYS A 276 20.60 18.40 -84.24
N TYR A 277 21.17 18.63 -83.05
CA TYR A 277 22.24 19.60 -82.84
C TYR A 277 23.50 19.22 -83.63
N GLU A 278 23.97 17.96 -83.51
CA GLU A 278 25.15 17.50 -84.26
C GLU A 278 24.89 17.50 -85.77
N LYS A 279 23.71 17.07 -86.22
CA LYS A 279 23.34 17.12 -87.62
C LYS A 279 23.31 18.55 -88.16
N ALA A 280 22.78 19.51 -87.39
CA ALA A 280 22.80 20.91 -87.76
C ALA A 280 24.24 21.46 -87.83
N LEU A 281 25.14 21.03 -86.93
CA LEU A 281 26.56 21.36 -87.05
C LEU A 281 27.19 20.77 -88.31
N GLU A 282 26.92 19.51 -88.65
CA GLU A 282 27.41 18.88 -89.88
C GLU A 282 26.90 19.59 -91.15
N GLU A 283 25.61 19.93 -91.19
CA GLU A 283 25.02 20.72 -92.27
C GLU A 283 25.67 22.11 -92.38
N PHE A 284 25.95 22.74 -91.24
CA PHE A 284 26.68 24.00 -91.17
C PHE A 284 28.10 23.86 -91.75
N SER A 285 28.84 22.80 -91.41
CA SER A 285 30.17 22.50 -91.96
C SER A 285 30.12 22.27 -93.48
N GLN A 286 29.10 21.58 -93.99
CA GLN A 286 28.92 21.34 -95.43
C GLN A 286 28.63 22.63 -96.19
N ILE A 287 27.77 23.51 -95.66
CA ILE A 287 27.46 24.81 -96.27
C ILE A 287 28.67 25.74 -96.21
N LYS A 288 29.46 25.68 -95.12
CA LYS A 288 30.71 26.43 -94.94
C LYS A 288 31.70 26.19 -96.08
N GLU A 289 31.80 24.97 -96.60
CA GLU A 289 32.69 24.64 -97.74
C GLU A 289 32.10 25.02 -99.13
N GLN A 290 30.80 25.33 -99.20
CA GLN A 290 30.12 25.71 -100.45
C GLN A 290 30.24 27.22 -100.73
N TYR A 291 30.16 27.60 -102.01
CA TYR A 291 30.10 29.00 -102.47
C TYR A 291 28.73 29.28 -103.08
N GLY A 292 28.08 30.39 -102.70
CA GLY A 292 26.77 30.75 -103.26
C GLY A 292 26.16 32.03 -102.68
N ILE A 293 25.29 32.67 -103.46
CA ILE A 293 24.65 33.96 -103.12
C ILE A 293 23.72 33.83 -101.90
N THR A 294 23.14 32.64 -101.67
CA THR A 294 22.26 32.33 -100.53
C THR A 294 22.99 31.67 -99.36
N LYS A 295 24.33 31.60 -99.40
CA LYS A 295 25.14 30.93 -98.36
C LYS A 295 24.87 31.50 -96.97
N LYS A 296 24.90 32.83 -96.85
CA LYS A 296 24.69 33.52 -95.57
C LYS A 296 23.33 33.18 -94.96
N ASP A 297 22.25 33.36 -95.73
CA ASP A 297 20.88 33.09 -95.27
C ASP A 297 20.70 31.60 -94.85
N ARG A 298 21.29 30.67 -95.62
CA ARG A 298 21.27 29.23 -95.27
C ARG A 298 22.05 28.93 -93.99
N MET A 299 23.18 29.61 -93.76
CA MET A 299 23.98 29.47 -92.54
C MET A 299 23.27 30.09 -91.32
N GLU A 300 22.55 31.20 -91.49
CA GLU A 300 21.73 31.80 -90.41
C GLU A 300 20.59 30.86 -89.98
N VAL A 301 19.88 30.24 -90.93
CA VAL A 301 18.85 29.22 -90.64
C VAL A 301 19.44 28.02 -89.90
N CYS A 302 20.61 27.54 -90.35
CA CYS A 302 21.28 26.40 -89.73
C CYS A 302 21.78 26.75 -88.32
N TYR A 303 22.31 27.95 -88.13
CA TYR A 303 22.71 28.50 -86.84
C TYR A 303 21.55 28.61 -85.84
N ASP A 304 20.39 29.09 -86.27
CA ASP A 304 19.19 29.13 -85.41
C ASP A 304 18.78 27.72 -84.97
N SER A 305 18.85 26.75 -85.89
CA SER A 305 18.61 25.33 -85.60
C SER A 305 19.64 24.75 -84.61
N ILE A 306 20.93 25.11 -84.73
CA ILE A 306 21.99 24.69 -83.81
C ILE A 306 21.64 25.17 -82.39
N LEU A 307 21.38 26.47 -82.21
CA LEU A 307 21.11 27.01 -80.87
C LEU A 307 19.81 26.51 -80.26
N GLU A 308 18.74 26.36 -81.07
CA GLU A 308 17.47 25.82 -80.58
C GLU A 308 17.63 24.37 -80.08
N ASN A 309 18.30 23.52 -80.86
CA ASN A 309 18.49 22.12 -80.49
C ASN A 309 19.49 21.94 -79.35
N LEU A 310 20.53 22.77 -79.26
CA LEU A 310 21.44 22.85 -78.12
C LEU A 310 20.67 23.19 -76.83
N GLN A 311 19.89 24.27 -76.84
CA GLN A 311 19.08 24.66 -75.68
C GLN A 311 18.11 23.55 -75.30
N GLY A 312 17.43 22.95 -76.29
CA GLY A 312 16.52 21.84 -76.08
C GLY A 312 17.19 20.61 -75.45
N SER A 313 18.41 20.28 -75.88
CA SER A 313 19.22 19.17 -75.34
C SER A 313 19.58 19.43 -73.87
N LEU A 314 20.17 20.59 -73.57
CA LEU A 314 20.57 20.95 -72.20
C LEU A 314 19.39 21.04 -71.23
N VAL A 315 18.25 21.59 -71.67
CA VAL A 315 17.01 21.61 -70.88
C VAL A 315 16.48 20.19 -70.64
N ALA A 316 16.54 19.31 -71.64
CA ALA A 316 16.15 17.91 -71.48
C ALA A 316 17.06 17.18 -70.47
N THR A 317 18.37 17.45 -70.48
CA THR A 317 19.32 16.93 -69.49
C THR A 317 18.95 17.35 -68.07
N ILE A 318 18.63 18.64 -67.82
CA ILE A 318 18.16 19.12 -66.50
C ILE A 318 16.87 18.41 -66.10
N GLN A 319 15.90 18.31 -67.00
CA GLN A 319 14.60 17.69 -66.74
C GLN A 319 14.73 16.18 -66.44
N ARG A 320 15.63 15.48 -67.13
CA ARG A 320 15.96 14.08 -66.82
C ARG A 320 16.62 13.98 -65.44
N LYS A 321 17.64 14.81 -65.17
CA LYS A 321 18.40 14.74 -63.91
C LYS A 321 17.57 15.09 -62.69
N THR A 322 16.74 16.13 -62.76
CA THR A 322 15.83 16.50 -61.67
C THR A 322 14.86 15.36 -61.33
N ARG A 323 14.33 14.63 -62.32
CA ARG A 323 13.50 13.43 -62.07
C ARG A 323 14.29 12.28 -61.47
N GLU A 324 15.48 12.00 -62.00
CA GLU A 324 16.37 10.98 -61.45
C GLU A 324 16.65 11.22 -59.96
N VAL A 325 16.95 12.47 -59.59
CA VAL A 325 17.23 12.85 -58.22
C VAL A 325 15.96 12.87 -57.34
N SER A 326 14.82 13.32 -57.88
CA SER A 326 13.53 13.23 -57.19
C SER A 326 13.13 11.79 -56.85
N LEU A 327 13.49 10.81 -57.68
CA LEU A 327 13.26 9.39 -57.37
C LEU A 327 13.98 8.97 -56.08
N VAL A 328 15.21 9.47 -55.87
CA VAL A 328 15.97 9.23 -54.63
C VAL A 328 15.30 9.90 -53.43
N VAL A 329 14.81 11.13 -53.58
CA VAL A 329 14.06 11.83 -52.52
C VAL A 329 12.85 11.00 -52.11
N ILE A 330 12.04 10.56 -53.07
CA ILE A 330 10.83 9.77 -52.82
C ILE A 330 11.17 8.47 -52.08
N ASP A 331 12.20 7.74 -52.52
CA ASP A 331 12.62 6.50 -51.86
C ASP A 331 13.03 6.74 -50.40
N ARG A 332 13.78 7.82 -50.12
CA ARG A 332 14.19 8.19 -48.77
C ARG A 332 13.07 8.68 -47.86
N LEU A 333 12.01 9.26 -48.42
CA LEU A 333 10.81 9.64 -47.67
C LEU A 333 9.91 8.43 -47.40
N LYS A 334 9.85 7.46 -48.30
CA LYS A 334 9.17 6.17 -48.06
C LYS A 334 9.83 5.38 -46.93
N GLU A 335 11.17 5.33 -46.88
CA GLU A 335 11.90 4.74 -45.75
C GLU A 335 11.52 5.40 -44.41
N GLU A 336 11.31 6.72 -44.40
CA GLU A 336 10.87 7.44 -43.20
C GLU A 336 9.44 7.07 -42.82
N LEU A 337 8.52 6.97 -43.80
CA LEU A 337 7.16 6.50 -43.53
C LEU A 337 7.13 5.08 -42.95
N GLU A 338 8.04 4.19 -43.36
CA GLU A 338 8.19 2.85 -42.77
C GLU A 338 8.71 2.89 -41.32
N ASN A 339 9.60 3.84 -41.01
CA ASN A 339 10.04 4.09 -39.63
C ASN A 339 8.87 4.60 -38.77
N LEU A 340 8.17 5.62 -39.25
CA LEU A 340 7.01 6.20 -38.59
C LEU A 340 5.89 5.18 -38.37
N GLU A 341 5.64 4.29 -39.34
CA GLU A 341 4.68 3.19 -39.19
C GLU A 341 5.06 2.22 -38.06
N ARG A 342 6.34 1.82 -37.98
CA ARG A 342 6.82 0.97 -36.89
C ARG A 342 6.65 1.63 -35.53
N ARG A 343 6.95 2.93 -35.43
CA ARG A 343 6.74 3.73 -34.21
C ARG A 343 5.26 3.86 -33.85
N LEU A 344 4.38 4.07 -34.85
CA LEU A 344 2.93 4.12 -34.67
C LEU A 344 2.36 2.79 -34.16
N ASN A 345 2.80 1.67 -34.73
CA ASN A 345 2.39 0.35 -34.26
C ASN A 345 2.82 0.11 -32.81
N ARG A 346 4.06 0.48 -32.45
CA ARG A 346 4.54 0.37 -31.06
C ARG A 346 3.75 1.28 -30.12
N PHE A 347 3.46 2.50 -30.53
CA PHE A 347 2.63 3.44 -29.78
C PHE A 347 1.25 2.85 -29.48
N GLN A 348 0.54 2.37 -30.51
CA GLN A 348 -0.78 1.75 -30.34
C GLN A 348 -0.73 0.51 -29.44
N GLN A 349 0.28 -0.35 -29.64
CA GLN A 349 0.46 -1.54 -28.81
C GLN A 349 0.66 -1.18 -27.33
N CYS A 350 1.52 -0.20 -27.03
CA CYS A 350 1.78 0.25 -25.68
C CYS A 350 0.51 0.80 -25.01
N LEU A 351 -0.26 1.63 -25.72
CA LEU A 351 -1.52 2.16 -25.19
C LEU A 351 -2.56 1.06 -24.97
N VAL A 352 -2.70 0.11 -25.90
CA VAL A 352 -3.64 -1.03 -25.74
C VAL A 352 -3.27 -1.86 -24.51
N GLN A 353 -1.99 -2.18 -24.32
CA GLN A 353 -1.53 -2.94 -23.15
C GLN A 353 -1.81 -2.18 -21.84
N THR A 354 -1.49 -0.88 -21.81
CA THR A 354 -1.73 -0.01 -20.65
C THR A 354 -3.22 0.08 -20.30
N ARG A 355 -4.08 0.26 -21.31
CA ARG A 355 -5.55 0.26 -21.16
C ARG A 355 -6.05 -1.05 -20.56
N ASP A 356 -5.58 -2.17 -21.09
CA ASP A 356 -6.04 -3.50 -20.70
C ASP A 356 -5.60 -3.83 -19.26
N GLU A 357 -4.38 -3.43 -18.86
CA GLU A 357 -3.93 -3.56 -17.47
C GLU A 357 -4.78 -2.69 -16.53
N PHE A 358 -5.07 -1.44 -16.88
CA PHE A 358 -5.98 -0.62 -16.07
C PHE A 358 -7.40 -1.20 -15.98
N SER A 359 -7.92 -1.78 -17.07
CA SER A 359 -9.22 -2.47 -17.02
C SER A 359 -9.18 -3.64 -16.03
N LYS A 360 -8.13 -4.46 -16.09
CA LYS A 360 -7.93 -5.59 -15.18
C LYS A 360 -7.78 -5.15 -13.72
N GLN A 361 -7.04 -4.07 -13.46
CA GLN A 361 -6.90 -3.51 -12.11
C GLN A 361 -8.23 -2.92 -11.59
N ALA A 362 -9.00 -2.25 -12.45
CA ALA A 362 -10.32 -1.74 -12.08
C ALA A 362 -11.27 -2.88 -11.67
N ASP A 363 -11.27 -3.98 -12.43
CA ASP A 363 -12.09 -5.16 -12.15
C ASP A 363 -11.61 -5.88 -10.89
N TYR A 364 -10.29 -6.03 -10.71
CA TYR A 364 -9.70 -6.62 -9.50
C TYR A 364 -10.09 -5.84 -8.23
N GLN A 365 -10.02 -4.51 -8.24
CA GLN A 365 -10.42 -3.70 -7.09
C GLN A 365 -11.91 -3.84 -6.80
N ALA A 366 -12.73 -3.89 -7.84
CA ALA A 366 -14.16 -4.09 -7.70
C ALA A 366 -14.50 -5.48 -7.13
N GLU A 367 -13.83 -6.53 -7.60
CA GLU A 367 -13.96 -7.90 -7.05
C GLU A 367 -13.43 -8.00 -5.62
N SER A 368 -12.35 -7.28 -5.31
CA SER A 368 -11.81 -7.18 -3.96
C SER A 368 -12.86 -6.59 -3.00
N ALA A 369 -13.62 -5.58 -3.42
CA ALA A 369 -14.73 -5.05 -2.63
C ALA A 369 -15.86 -6.08 -2.40
N ASP A 370 -16.16 -6.93 -3.41
CA ASP A 370 -17.16 -8.00 -3.33
C ASP A 370 -16.74 -9.09 -2.33
N VAL A 371 -15.48 -9.51 -2.38
CA VAL A 371 -14.94 -10.61 -1.54
C VAL A 371 -14.53 -10.13 -0.14
N LEU A 372 -14.30 -8.82 0.05
CA LEU A 372 -13.90 -8.27 1.35
C LEU A 372 -14.89 -8.70 2.45
N SER A 373 -14.36 -9.44 3.42
CA SER A 373 -15.09 -9.83 4.62
C SER A 373 -15.00 -8.68 5.61
N ILE A 374 -16.13 -8.23 6.13
CA ILE A 374 -16.22 -7.20 7.16
C ILE A 374 -16.86 -7.85 8.39
N ASN A 375 -16.21 -7.77 9.55
CA ASN A 375 -16.85 -8.17 10.77
C ASN A 375 -17.94 -7.16 11.15
N GLY A 376 -19.15 -7.38 10.64
CA GLY A 376 -20.29 -6.48 10.85
C GLY A 376 -21.20 -6.45 9.63
N ILE A 377 -21.49 -5.26 9.11
CA ILE A 377 -22.37 -5.04 7.96
C ILE A 377 -21.59 -4.33 6.85
N LYS A 378 -21.54 -4.94 5.67
CA LYS A 378 -20.94 -4.34 4.47
C LYS A 378 -22.00 -3.57 3.68
N LEU A 379 -21.82 -2.26 3.54
CA LEU A 379 -22.73 -1.38 2.81
C LEU A 379 -22.29 -1.17 1.35
N TYR A 380 -22.13 -2.28 0.61
CA TYR A 380 -21.63 -2.27 -0.76
C TYR A 380 -22.55 -3.01 -1.71
N ASP A 381 -22.70 -2.45 -2.91
CA ASP A 381 -23.43 -3.04 -4.03
C ASP A 381 -22.62 -2.78 -5.30
N ARG A 382 -22.27 -3.85 -6.02
CA ARG A 382 -21.46 -3.82 -7.24
C ARG A 382 -22.12 -2.99 -8.33
N ASP A 383 -23.45 -3.05 -8.46
CA ASP A 383 -24.19 -2.37 -9.52
C ASP A 383 -24.09 -0.85 -9.42
N LYS A 384 -23.85 -0.35 -8.20
CA LYS A 384 -23.72 1.08 -7.90
C LYS A 384 -22.39 1.68 -8.36
N MET A 385 -21.37 0.87 -8.63
CA MET A 385 -20.06 1.38 -9.08
C MET A 385 -20.13 2.11 -10.41
N ASN A 386 -20.96 1.63 -11.34
CA ASN A 386 -21.14 2.29 -12.64
C ASN A 386 -21.82 3.64 -12.48
N GLU A 387 -22.83 3.73 -11.62
CA GLU A 387 -23.55 4.99 -11.32
C GLU A 387 -22.61 6.01 -10.64
N LEU A 388 -21.78 5.57 -9.68
CA LEU A 388 -20.79 6.43 -9.03
C LEU A 388 -19.78 6.99 -10.03
N TYR A 389 -19.28 6.16 -10.94
CA TYR A 389 -18.35 6.59 -11.97
C TYR A 389 -18.99 7.58 -12.94
N GLN A 390 -20.18 7.23 -13.46
CA GLN A 390 -20.89 8.07 -14.40
C GLN A 390 -21.22 9.45 -13.80
N ASP A 391 -21.79 9.49 -12.59
CA ASP A 391 -22.10 10.75 -11.92
C ASP A 391 -20.84 11.57 -11.63
N LEU A 392 -19.73 10.94 -11.19
CA LEU A 392 -18.46 11.62 -10.96
C LEU A 392 -17.98 12.38 -12.20
N ILE A 393 -17.95 11.71 -13.36
CA ILE A 393 -17.50 12.31 -14.63
C ILE A 393 -18.49 13.38 -15.10
N GLU A 394 -19.80 13.13 -15.00
CA GLU A 394 -20.84 14.10 -15.39
C GLU A 394 -20.81 15.38 -14.54
N LYS A 395 -20.54 15.30 -13.24
CA LYS A 395 -20.43 16.49 -12.36
C LYS A 395 -19.22 17.37 -12.68
N LEU A 396 -18.20 16.81 -13.31
CA LEU A 396 -16.99 17.53 -13.70
C LEU A 396 -17.10 18.17 -15.08
N GLY A 397 -18.12 17.83 -15.88
CA GLY A 397 -18.33 18.38 -17.22
C GLY A 397 -19.00 19.76 -17.24
N SER A 398 -18.51 20.65 -18.10
CA SER A 398 -19.10 21.98 -18.34
C SER A 398 -20.28 21.95 -19.32
N GLY A 399 -21.41 21.36 -18.90
CA GLY A 399 -22.67 21.36 -19.65
C GLY A 399 -22.65 20.56 -20.96
N VAL A 400 -23.80 20.44 -21.64
CA VAL A 400 -23.92 19.72 -22.93
C VAL A 400 -23.44 20.62 -24.07
N GLN A 401 -22.42 20.18 -24.81
CA GLN A 401 -21.97 20.83 -26.05
C GLN A 401 -22.30 19.97 -27.28
N GLY A 402 -23.14 20.48 -28.17
CA GLY A 402 -23.51 19.80 -29.41
C GLY A 402 -24.31 18.51 -29.18
N SER A 403 -23.90 17.41 -29.82
CA SER A 403 -24.55 16.09 -29.75
C SER A 403 -23.96 15.16 -28.69
N LYS A 404 -22.94 15.59 -27.94
CA LYS A 404 -22.28 14.77 -26.92
C LYS A 404 -23.09 14.73 -25.64
N SER A 405 -23.09 13.58 -24.97
CA SER A 405 -23.63 13.43 -23.62
C SER A 405 -22.82 14.25 -22.60
N LEU A 406 -23.41 14.48 -21.41
CA LEU A 406 -22.70 15.11 -20.29
C LEU A 406 -21.46 14.30 -19.89
N PHE A 407 -21.56 12.98 -19.90
CA PHE A 407 -20.45 12.08 -19.60
C PHE A 407 -19.30 12.25 -20.60
N GLU A 408 -19.59 12.24 -21.90
CA GLU A 408 -18.56 12.43 -22.94
C GLU A 408 -17.90 13.82 -22.84
N THR A 409 -18.68 14.86 -22.57
CA THR A 409 -18.15 16.22 -22.42
C THR A 409 -17.26 16.33 -21.17
N GLY A 410 -17.69 15.73 -20.05
CA GLY A 410 -16.89 15.66 -18.82
C GLY A 410 -15.60 14.87 -19.04
N LEU A 411 -15.66 13.74 -19.73
CA LEU A 411 -14.50 12.93 -20.02
C LEU A 411 -13.50 13.66 -20.93
N ASP A 412 -13.97 14.34 -21.99
CA ASP A 412 -13.11 15.15 -22.86
C ASP A 412 -12.37 16.24 -22.07
N GLN A 413 -13.07 16.94 -21.17
CA GLN A 413 -12.49 18.01 -20.36
C GLN A 413 -11.44 17.48 -19.38
N ILE A 414 -11.76 16.38 -18.67
CA ILE A 414 -10.84 15.74 -17.73
C ILE A 414 -9.63 15.19 -18.46
N CYS A 415 -9.83 14.39 -19.51
CA CYS A 415 -8.74 13.78 -20.26
C CYS A 415 -7.86 14.85 -20.91
N SER A 416 -8.42 15.92 -21.47
CA SER A 416 -7.63 17.02 -22.03
C SER A 416 -6.72 17.66 -20.97
N THR A 417 -7.24 17.89 -19.76
CA THR A 417 -6.46 18.52 -18.67
C THR A 417 -5.39 17.56 -18.15
N LEU A 418 -5.78 16.33 -17.83
CA LEU A 418 -4.86 15.34 -17.27
C LEU A 418 -3.78 14.92 -18.26
N SER A 419 -4.06 14.89 -19.56
CA SER A 419 -3.08 14.50 -20.57
C SER A 419 -1.85 15.40 -20.54
N GLU A 420 -2.03 16.72 -20.44
CA GLU A 420 -0.92 17.66 -20.40
C GLU A 420 -0.06 17.46 -19.15
N ASP A 421 -0.69 17.34 -17.98
CA ASP A 421 -0.01 17.12 -16.70
C ASP A 421 0.75 15.79 -16.67
N ILE A 422 0.09 14.70 -17.12
CA ILE A 422 0.68 13.36 -17.17
C ILE A 422 1.90 13.34 -18.10
N LEU A 423 1.79 13.89 -19.31
CA LEU A 423 2.90 13.88 -20.28
C LEU A 423 4.09 14.72 -19.75
N LYS A 424 3.79 15.82 -19.05
CA LYS A 424 4.79 16.66 -18.41
C LYS A 424 5.53 15.94 -17.27
N GLU A 425 4.82 15.21 -16.42
CA GLU A 425 5.42 14.42 -15.34
C GLU A 425 6.22 13.23 -15.89
N ALA A 426 5.64 12.50 -16.87
CA ALA A 426 6.28 11.34 -17.50
C ALA A 426 7.48 11.70 -18.39
N SER A 427 7.76 12.98 -18.63
CA SER A 427 8.84 13.42 -19.52
C SER A 427 10.24 12.94 -19.10
N SER A 428 10.48 12.65 -17.81
CA SER A 428 11.74 12.04 -17.36
C SER A 428 11.90 10.57 -17.76
N LEU A 429 10.81 9.87 -18.05
CA LEU A 429 10.82 8.47 -18.52
C LEU A 429 11.20 8.37 -20.00
N TRP A 430 10.93 9.42 -20.78
CA TRP A 430 11.26 9.48 -22.21
C TRP A 430 12.73 9.79 -22.47
N LYS A 431 13.27 10.87 -21.88
CA LYS A 431 14.62 11.35 -22.19
C LYS A 431 15.28 12.03 -21.00
N LYS A 432 16.50 11.57 -20.66
CA LYS A 432 17.28 12.11 -19.52
C LYS A 432 17.81 13.52 -19.75
N ASN A 433 18.29 13.81 -20.96
CA ASN A 433 18.86 15.11 -21.33
C ASN A 433 17.84 15.89 -22.16
N ARG A 434 17.03 16.73 -21.50
CA ARG A 434 16.00 17.57 -22.12
C ARG A 434 16.18 19.05 -21.76
N LEU A 435 15.71 19.94 -22.62
CA LEU A 435 15.62 21.37 -22.27
C LEU A 435 14.54 21.58 -21.19
N ALA A 436 14.60 22.69 -20.45
CA ALA A 436 13.71 22.95 -19.32
C ALA A 436 12.22 23.06 -19.72
N ASP A 437 11.96 23.45 -20.96
CA ASP A 437 10.66 23.63 -21.62
C ASP A 437 10.32 22.51 -22.60
N GLU A 438 11.17 21.48 -22.71
CA GLU A 438 10.93 20.30 -23.55
C GLU A 438 10.15 19.25 -22.75
N TYR A 439 8.89 19.05 -23.13
CA TYR A 439 8.00 18.04 -22.59
C TYR A 439 7.72 16.95 -23.63
N MET A 440 7.48 15.74 -23.13
CA MET A 440 7.06 14.60 -23.94
C MET A 440 5.73 14.91 -24.63
N ARG A 441 5.64 14.63 -25.93
CA ARG A 441 4.38 14.69 -26.68
C ARG A 441 3.70 13.32 -26.64
N LEU A 442 2.43 13.25 -27.02
CA LEU A 442 1.66 12.01 -26.93
C LEU A 442 2.33 10.86 -27.70
N PHE A 443 2.81 11.12 -28.92
CA PHE A 443 3.46 10.10 -29.74
C PHE A 443 4.84 9.64 -29.22
N ASP A 444 5.43 10.36 -28.25
CA ASP A 444 6.71 9.98 -27.64
C ASP A 444 6.58 8.82 -26.63
N ILE A 445 5.36 8.45 -26.22
CA ILE A 445 5.13 7.32 -25.30
C ILE A 445 5.82 6.04 -25.82
N GLN A 446 5.84 5.80 -27.13
CA GLN A 446 6.50 4.63 -27.73
C GLN A 446 8.03 4.59 -27.56
N GLN A 447 8.63 5.69 -27.11
CA GLN A 447 10.05 5.78 -26.81
C GLN A 447 10.38 5.44 -25.36
N ILE A 448 9.38 5.34 -24.48
CA ILE A 448 9.57 4.91 -23.09
C ILE A 448 10.09 3.46 -23.10
N PRO A 449 11.18 3.14 -22.37
CA PRO A 449 11.65 1.77 -22.25
C PRO A 449 10.62 0.87 -21.56
N ASP A 450 10.45 -0.36 -22.03
CA ASP A 450 9.45 -1.30 -21.51
C ASP A 450 9.60 -1.54 -19.98
N VAL A 451 10.82 -1.47 -19.44
CA VAL A 451 11.09 -1.59 -17.98
C VAL A 451 10.52 -0.44 -17.14
N GLN A 452 10.18 0.69 -17.76
CA GLN A 452 9.61 1.88 -17.12
C GLN A 452 8.11 2.04 -17.45
N GLN A 453 7.50 1.04 -18.10
CA GLN A 453 6.06 1.09 -18.41
C GLN A 453 5.21 1.17 -17.13
N GLY A 454 5.61 0.44 -16.07
CA GLY A 454 4.96 0.53 -14.76
C GLY A 454 5.04 1.93 -14.13
N ASP A 455 6.12 2.68 -14.37
CA ASP A 455 6.27 4.06 -13.89
C ASP A 455 5.26 4.98 -14.60
N LEU A 456 5.04 4.79 -15.91
CA LEU A 456 4.02 5.54 -16.65
C LEU A 456 2.60 5.21 -16.14
N GLU A 457 2.33 3.93 -15.91
CA GLU A 457 1.06 3.45 -15.36
C GLU A 457 0.76 4.07 -13.98
N GLU A 458 1.78 4.14 -13.12
CA GLU A 458 1.69 4.76 -11.81
C GLU A 458 1.39 6.27 -11.90
N ILE A 459 2.07 7.00 -12.80
CA ILE A 459 1.82 8.43 -13.04
C ILE A 459 0.36 8.66 -13.47
N ILE A 460 -0.14 7.90 -14.46
CA ILE A 460 -1.53 8.04 -14.93
C ILE A 460 -2.53 7.74 -13.79
N TYR A 461 -2.28 6.69 -13.00
CA TYR A 461 -3.13 6.35 -11.86
C TYR A 461 -3.11 7.45 -10.79
N ASN A 462 -1.93 7.98 -10.43
CA ASN A 462 -1.79 9.01 -9.41
C ASN A 462 -2.51 10.30 -9.82
N HIS A 463 -2.36 10.76 -11.07
CA HIS A 463 -3.12 11.92 -11.54
C HIS A 463 -4.64 11.69 -11.55
N SER A 464 -5.08 10.50 -11.97
CA SER A 464 -6.51 10.11 -11.91
C SER A 464 -7.04 10.16 -10.47
N LYS A 465 -6.22 9.73 -9.51
CA LYS A 465 -6.56 9.72 -8.09
C LYS A 465 -6.56 11.13 -7.49
N GLU A 466 -5.45 11.85 -7.56
CA GLU A 466 -5.23 13.09 -6.81
C GLU A 466 -6.00 14.29 -7.36
N THR A 467 -6.23 14.32 -8.67
CA THR A 467 -6.90 15.44 -9.34
C THR A 467 -8.40 15.25 -9.43
N VAL A 468 -8.88 14.00 -9.56
CA VAL A 468 -10.30 13.72 -9.79
C VAL A 468 -10.95 13.00 -8.62
N VAL A 469 -10.48 11.80 -8.25
CA VAL A 469 -11.17 10.97 -7.26
C VAL A 469 -11.04 11.51 -5.83
N ASP A 470 -9.86 11.96 -5.40
CA ASP A 470 -9.67 12.53 -4.06
C ASP A 470 -10.20 13.96 -3.94
N LYS A 471 -10.29 14.69 -5.05
CA LYS A 471 -10.90 16.03 -5.14
C LYS A 471 -12.32 16.00 -5.70
N THR A 472 -13.03 14.91 -5.43
CA THR A 472 -14.41 14.69 -5.89
C THR A 472 -15.34 15.87 -5.57
N PRO A 473 -16.17 16.33 -6.53
CA PRO A 473 -17.14 17.39 -6.29
C PRO A 473 -18.13 17.07 -5.16
N LYS A 474 -18.43 18.06 -4.32
CA LYS A 474 -19.34 17.89 -3.15
C LYS A 474 -20.77 17.49 -3.50
N ASN A 475 -21.19 17.75 -4.73
CA ASN A 475 -22.51 17.41 -5.26
C ASN A 475 -22.53 16.08 -6.03
N SER A 476 -21.44 15.32 -6.07
CA SER A 476 -21.41 13.98 -6.66
C SER A 476 -21.85 12.92 -5.66
N TYR A 477 -22.35 11.80 -6.17
CA TYR A 477 -22.72 10.63 -5.37
C TYR A 477 -21.54 10.02 -4.64
N LEU A 478 -20.34 10.08 -5.22
CA LEU A 478 -19.12 9.61 -4.56
C LEU A 478 -18.80 10.43 -3.29
N TYR A 479 -19.23 11.70 -3.22
CA TYR A 479 -19.13 12.52 -2.00
C TYR A 479 -20.34 12.33 -1.08
N THR A 480 -21.56 12.38 -1.62
CA THR A 480 -22.79 12.45 -0.81
C THR A 480 -23.27 11.10 -0.30
N GLU A 481 -22.95 10.00 -0.98
CA GLU A 481 -23.49 8.67 -0.66
C GLU A 481 -22.49 7.73 0.02
N MET A 482 -21.22 8.14 0.14
CA MET A 482 -20.15 7.31 0.69
C MET A 482 -19.94 7.51 2.20
N ALA A 483 -20.92 8.08 2.89
CA ALA A 483 -20.99 8.07 4.34
C ALA A 483 -21.81 6.87 4.82
N ALA A 484 -21.30 6.12 5.80
CA ALA A 484 -21.96 4.92 6.30
C ALA A 484 -23.36 5.22 6.86
N CYS A 485 -23.54 6.35 7.56
CA CYS A 485 -24.85 6.72 8.10
C CYS A 485 -25.86 6.96 6.97
N ASP A 486 -25.54 7.84 6.00
CA ASP A 486 -26.41 8.10 4.85
C ASP A 486 -26.73 6.82 4.07
N ARG A 487 -25.71 6.00 3.82
CA ARG A 487 -25.87 4.77 3.05
C ARG A 487 -26.72 3.73 3.78
N LEU A 488 -26.59 3.64 5.10
CA LEU A 488 -27.43 2.76 5.94
C LEU A 488 -28.92 3.13 5.80
N PHE A 489 -29.25 4.43 5.93
CA PHE A 489 -30.63 4.91 5.76
C PHE A 489 -31.15 4.82 4.33
N LYS A 490 -30.26 4.88 3.31
CA LYS A 490 -30.65 4.73 1.91
C LYS A 490 -30.93 3.27 1.53
N LEU A 491 -30.19 2.33 2.11
CA LEU A 491 -30.35 0.90 1.81
C LEU A 491 -31.54 0.27 2.54
N TYR A 492 -31.82 0.72 3.76
CA TYR A 492 -32.87 0.16 4.60
C TYR A 492 -34.00 1.19 4.79
N ASN A 493 -35.21 0.83 4.37
CA ASN A 493 -36.34 1.76 4.26
C ASN A 493 -37.17 1.87 5.56
N ASP A 494 -36.96 0.99 6.54
CA ASP A 494 -37.67 0.98 7.83
C ASP A 494 -36.70 1.07 9.02
N GLU A 495 -37.12 1.78 10.06
CA GLU A 495 -36.37 1.99 11.30
C GLU A 495 -36.05 0.66 12.02
N THR A 496 -36.97 -0.32 11.93
CA THR A 496 -36.77 -1.65 12.52
C THR A 496 -35.61 -2.38 11.86
N GLU A 497 -35.50 -2.31 10.53
CA GLU A 497 -34.44 -2.98 9.77
C GLU A 497 -33.07 -2.36 10.06
N ILE A 498 -33.01 -1.03 10.14
CA ILE A 498 -31.80 -0.30 10.53
C ILE A 498 -31.38 -0.71 11.95
N THR A 499 -32.31 -0.70 12.89
CA THR A 499 -32.04 -1.08 14.29
C THR A 499 -31.58 -2.54 14.40
N ASN A 500 -32.11 -3.44 13.58
CA ASN A 500 -31.66 -4.84 13.52
C ASN A 500 -30.23 -4.95 12.98
N ASN A 501 -29.87 -4.22 11.93
CA ASN A 501 -28.50 -4.20 11.42
C ASN A 501 -27.50 -3.62 12.43
N ILE A 502 -27.88 -2.55 13.14
CA ILE A 502 -27.11 -2.00 14.26
C ILE A 502 -26.94 -3.06 15.37
N ARG A 503 -28.00 -3.82 15.69
CA ARG A 503 -27.96 -4.89 16.69
C ARG A 503 -27.01 -6.02 16.29
N ILE A 504 -27.01 -6.42 15.02
CA ILE A 504 -26.07 -7.43 14.49
C ILE A 504 -24.64 -6.93 14.64
N ALA A 505 -24.34 -5.71 14.19
CA ALA A 505 -23.01 -5.12 14.35
C ALA A 505 -22.63 -5.03 15.84
N TYR A 506 -23.50 -4.49 16.70
CA TYR A 506 -23.28 -4.40 18.13
C TYR A 506 -22.95 -5.76 18.76
N ASN A 507 -23.72 -6.81 18.47
CA ASN A 507 -23.47 -8.15 19.00
C ASN A 507 -22.15 -8.76 18.49
N LYS A 508 -21.81 -8.53 17.21
CA LYS A 508 -20.52 -8.94 16.65
C LYS A 508 -19.32 -8.24 17.28
N SER A 509 -19.50 -7.03 17.83
CA SER A 509 -18.44 -6.29 18.54
C SER A 509 -18.19 -6.78 19.97
N ARG A 510 -18.94 -7.75 20.50
CA ARG A 510 -18.69 -8.25 21.86
C ARG A 510 -17.34 -8.95 21.96
N PRO A 511 -16.66 -8.90 23.12
CA PRO A 511 -15.34 -9.49 23.30
C PRO A 511 -15.31 -11.00 22.99
N LEU A 512 -14.29 -11.46 22.27
CA LEU A 512 -14.18 -12.87 21.86
C LEU A 512 -13.96 -13.84 23.02
N ILE A 513 -13.37 -13.36 24.12
CA ILE A 513 -13.16 -14.18 25.33
C ILE A 513 -14.41 -14.13 26.20
N MET A 514 -15.03 -15.29 26.38
CA MET A 514 -16.17 -15.47 27.28
C MET A 514 -15.71 -15.65 28.73
N MET A 515 -16.48 -15.09 29.65
CA MET A 515 -16.21 -15.17 31.09
C MET A 515 -17.14 -16.18 31.77
N ASP A 516 -16.58 -17.07 32.59
CA ASP A 516 -17.31 -18.00 33.45
C ASP A 516 -18.08 -17.22 34.52
N ARG A 517 -19.40 -17.12 34.34
CA ARG A 517 -20.30 -16.44 35.27
C ARG A 517 -20.29 -17.08 36.65
N ALA A 518 -20.09 -18.39 36.79
CA ALA A 518 -20.04 -19.04 38.10
C ALA A 518 -18.80 -18.62 38.89
N VAL A 519 -17.68 -18.36 38.22
CA VAL A 519 -16.46 -17.84 38.86
C VAL A 519 -16.65 -16.39 39.29
N LEU A 520 -17.29 -15.56 38.45
CA LEU A 520 -17.53 -14.14 38.71
C LEU A 520 -18.71 -13.83 39.64
N SER A 521 -19.63 -14.77 39.85
CA SER A 521 -20.76 -14.64 40.79
C SER A 521 -20.59 -15.48 42.06
N GLY A 522 -19.58 -16.34 42.10
CA GLY A 522 -19.28 -17.18 43.26
C GLY A 522 -18.78 -16.38 44.45
N LYS A 523 -18.74 -17.04 45.63
CA LYS A 523 -18.18 -16.47 46.87
C LYS A 523 -16.73 -16.00 46.71
N ASP A 524 -16.02 -16.57 45.73
CA ASP A 524 -14.61 -16.30 45.43
C ASP A 524 -14.40 -15.30 44.28
N ALA A 525 -15.47 -14.62 43.82
CA ALA A 525 -15.43 -13.69 42.70
C ALA A 525 -14.39 -12.58 42.92
N GLY A 526 -14.33 -11.97 44.11
CA GLY A 526 -13.25 -11.10 44.58
C GLY A 526 -12.95 -9.83 43.77
N PHE A 527 -13.46 -9.70 42.54
CA PHE A 527 -13.33 -8.58 41.63
C PHE A 527 -14.42 -8.66 40.53
N THR A 528 -14.63 -7.55 39.83
CA THR A 528 -15.54 -7.48 38.69
C THR A 528 -14.78 -6.92 37.49
N PRO A 529 -14.70 -7.65 36.36
CA PRO A 529 -14.10 -7.12 35.15
C PRO A 529 -14.81 -5.85 34.69
N SER A 530 -14.05 -4.89 34.18
CA SER A 530 -14.60 -3.66 33.63
C SER A 530 -14.86 -3.84 32.14
N THR A 531 -16.10 -3.63 31.71
CA THR A 531 -16.49 -3.61 30.29
C THR A 531 -16.75 -2.18 29.86
N ASN A 532 -16.12 -1.75 28.77
CA ASN A 532 -16.32 -0.45 28.15
C ASN A 532 -16.88 -0.66 26.74
N VAL A 533 -17.86 0.16 26.40
CA VAL A 533 -18.49 0.21 25.07
C VAL A 533 -18.28 1.61 24.52
N ASN A 534 -17.78 1.71 23.29
CA ASN A 534 -17.74 2.95 22.54
C ASN A 534 -18.28 2.72 21.12
N VAL A 535 -18.97 3.73 20.57
CA VAL A 535 -19.41 3.73 19.18
C VAL A 535 -18.88 4.97 18.49
N GLY A 536 -18.15 4.78 17.39
CA GLY A 536 -17.63 5.84 16.52
C GLY A 536 -18.62 6.14 15.39
N ILE A 537 -19.05 7.39 15.28
CA ILE A 537 -19.82 7.92 14.15
C ILE A 537 -19.25 9.27 13.72
N LEU A 538 -19.52 9.68 12.48
CA LEU A 538 -19.11 11.00 11.97
C LEU A 538 -19.59 12.12 12.92
N GLY A 539 -18.65 12.91 13.45
CA GLY A 539 -18.93 14.01 14.38
C GLY A 539 -19.37 13.61 15.81
N GLY A 540 -19.62 12.32 16.06
CA GLY A 540 -19.95 11.78 17.38
C GLY A 540 -21.29 12.28 17.93
N ARG A 541 -21.41 12.39 19.26
CA ARG A 541 -22.67 12.82 19.92
C ARG A 541 -23.15 14.22 19.52
N ASN A 542 -22.23 15.12 19.14
CA ASN A 542 -22.52 16.51 18.79
C ASN A 542 -22.44 16.73 17.27
N THR A 543 -22.74 15.70 16.49
CA THR A 543 -22.53 15.72 15.05
C THR A 543 -23.41 16.77 14.35
N PRO A 544 -22.84 17.57 13.43
CA PRO A 544 -23.62 18.43 12.55
C PRO A 544 -24.21 17.67 11.35
N ASP A 545 -23.81 16.41 11.13
CA ASP A 545 -24.24 15.60 10.00
C ASP A 545 -25.68 15.09 10.17
N PRO A 546 -26.62 15.37 9.25
CA PRO A 546 -28.02 15.03 9.41
C PRO A 546 -28.30 13.53 9.55
N ALA A 547 -27.58 12.66 8.83
CA ALA A 547 -27.77 11.22 8.92
C ALA A 547 -27.25 10.67 10.24
N SER A 548 -26.10 11.14 10.69
CA SER A 548 -25.53 10.80 11.99
C SER A 548 -26.43 11.26 13.14
N GLN A 549 -27.07 12.44 13.04
CA GLN A 549 -28.07 12.91 14.02
C GLN A 549 -29.27 11.97 14.12
N LYS A 550 -29.78 11.49 12.98
CA LYS A 550 -30.88 10.50 12.95
C LYS A 550 -30.49 9.16 13.55
N LEU A 551 -29.21 8.79 13.51
CA LEU A 551 -28.70 7.53 14.05
C LEU A 551 -28.59 7.53 15.59
N LEU A 552 -28.36 8.70 16.22
CA LEU A 552 -28.19 8.84 17.68
C LEU A 552 -29.31 8.18 18.52
N PRO A 553 -30.62 8.46 18.29
CA PRO A 553 -31.68 7.84 19.08
C PRO A 553 -31.73 6.31 18.91
N LEU A 554 -31.37 5.77 17.74
CA LEU A 554 -31.33 4.32 17.49
C LEU A 554 -30.20 3.64 18.27
N LEU A 555 -29.03 4.27 18.33
CA LEU A 555 -27.91 3.78 19.13
C LEU A 555 -28.23 3.78 20.63
N GLN A 556 -29.01 4.76 21.10
CA GLN A 556 -29.40 4.86 22.50
C GLN A 556 -30.46 3.85 22.95
N GLN A 557 -31.07 3.09 22.03
CA GLN A 557 -31.95 1.96 22.37
C GLN A 557 -31.18 0.81 23.03
N PHE A 558 -29.85 0.76 22.89
CA PHE A 558 -28.99 -0.24 23.49
C PHE A 558 -28.52 0.23 24.87
N GLN A 559 -28.89 -0.51 25.92
CA GLN A 559 -28.66 -0.11 27.31
C GLN A 559 -27.19 0.24 27.65
N ASP A 560 -26.24 -0.41 26.98
CA ASP A 560 -24.80 -0.22 27.22
C ASP A 560 -24.22 0.99 26.44
N ILE A 561 -24.92 1.49 25.41
CA ILE A 561 -24.50 2.64 24.61
C ILE A 561 -25.08 3.93 25.20
N LYS A 562 -24.38 4.46 26.21
CA LYS A 562 -24.69 5.77 26.79
C LYS A 562 -24.27 6.90 25.84
N GLU A 563 -24.82 8.10 26.01
CA GLU A 563 -24.41 9.27 25.21
C GLU A 563 -22.91 9.55 25.27
N SER A 564 -22.28 9.31 26.43
CA SER A 564 -20.83 9.43 26.61
C SER A 564 -20.00 8.39 25.85
N ALA A 565 -20.60 7.27 25.44
CA ALA A 565 -19.98 6.21 24.65
C ALA A 565 -19.91 6.54 23.16
N ILE A 566 -20.68 7.53 22.68
CA ILE A 566 -20.69 7.95 21.29
C ILE A 566 -19.51 8.92 21.05
N LYS A 567 -18.52 8.47 20.28
CA LYS A 567 -17.27 9.18 20.02
C LYS A 567 -17.22 9.70 18.58
N PRO A 568 -16.54 10.83 18.34
CA PRO A 568 -16.40 11.39 17.01
C PRO A 568 -15.44 10.59 16.14
N LEU A 569 -15.83 10.37 14.89
CA LEU A 569 -14.97 10.09 13.75
C LEU A 569 -14.86 11.35 12.88
N GLY A 570 -13.70 11.57 12.27
CA GLY A 570 -13.49 12.64 11.30
C GLY A 570 -14.10 12.34 9.93
N ASP A 571 -14.05 13.33 9.04
CA ASP A 571 -14.64 13.24 7.69
C ASP A 571 -13.94 12.19 6.80
N THR A 572 -12.64 11.97 7.01
CA THR A 572 -11.86 10.92 6.32
C THR A 572 -12.38 9.50 6.62
N GLU A 573 -13.05 9.32 7.75
CA GLU A 573 -13.58 8.04 8.23
C GLU A 573 -15.11 7.94 8.14
N ARG A 574 -15.77 8.87 7.44
CA ARG A 574 -17.24 8.90 7.32
C ARG A 574 -17.85 7.63 6.71
N HIS A 575 -17.05 6.83 6.01
CA HIS A 575 -17.42 5.59 5.33
C HIS A 575 -17.68 4.42 6.30
N ARG A 576 -17.57 4.62 7.62
CA ARG A 576 -17.83 3.59 8.62
C ARG A 576 -18.52 4.09 9.89
N ILE A 577 -19.19 3.16 10.56
CA ILE A 577 -19.63 3.24 11.95
C ILE A 577 -18.88 2.14 12.70
N VAL A 578 -18.23 2.49 13.82
CA VAL A 578 -17.33 1.59 14.54
C VAL A 578 -17.91 1.22 15.89
N PHE A 579 -18.02 -0.07 16.20
CA PHE A 579 -18.45 -0.55 17.51
C PHE A 579 -17.28 -1.23 18.22
N VAL A 580 -16.85 -0.68 19.35
CA VAL A 580 -15.75 -1.23 20.16
C VAL A 580 -16.29 -1.65 21.51
N GLN A 581 -16.01 -2.90 21.90
CA GLN A 581 -16.24 -3.37 23.25
C GLN A 581 -14.96 -3.99 23.81
N GLU A 582 -14.51 -3.51 24.96
CA GLU A 582 -13.32 -4.03 25.63
C GLU A 582 -13.67 -4.43 27.05
N THR A 583 -13.29 -5.64 27.44
CA THR A 583 -13.41 -6.13 28.80
C THR A 583 -12.02 -6.36 29.35
N GLY A 584 -11.68 -5.74 30.48
CA GLY A 584 -10.38 -5.92 31.12
C GLY A 584 -10.46 -5.95 32.64
N GLY A 585 -9.34 -6.28 33.29
CA GLY A 585 -9.32 -6.39 34.75
C GLY A 585 -9.78 -7.76 35.24
N PHE A 586 -9.52 -8.82 34.46
CA PHE A 586 -9.86 -10.20 34.82
C PHE A 586 -8.62 -11.08 34.95
N SER A 587 -8.79 -12.19 35.69
CA SER A 587 -7.79 -13.26 35.87
C SER A 587 -8.11 -14.43 34.92
N LEU A 588 -7.10 -15.22 34.54
CA LEU A 588 -7.28 -16.34 33.60
C LEU A 588 -8.30 -17.39 34.10
N ARG A 589 -8.45 -17.56 35.42
CA ARG A 589 -9.44 -18.50 35.99
C ARG A 589 -10.90 -18.13 35.67
N CYS A 590 -11.14 -16.89 35.25
CA CYS A 590 -12.47 -16.40 34.91
C CYS A 590 -12.84 -16.67 33.47
N ILE A 591 -11.94 -17.20 32.64
CA ILE A 591 -12.24 -17.54 31.25
C ILE A 591 -13.12 -18.80 31.22
N GLU A 592 -14.19 -18.77 30.44
CA GLU A 592 -15.04 -19.94 30.20
C GLU A 592 -14.23 -21.07 29.55
N GLY A 593 -14.40 -22.32 30.01
CA GLY A 593 -13.60 -23.46 29.55
C GLY A 593 -12.33 -23.72 30.38
N MET A 594 -11.93 -22.81 31.28
CA MET A 594 -10.69 -22.94 32.05
C MET A 594 -10.75 -24.10 33.07
N LYS A 595 -11.94 -24.47 33.57
CA LYS A 595 -12.10 -25.62 34.48
C LYS A 595 -11.92 -26.94 33.75
N GLU A 596 -12.40 -27.02 32.51
CA GLU A 596 -12.26 -28.16 31.63
C GLU A 596 -10.79 -28.35 31.26
N LEU A 597 -10.10 -27.26 30.92
CA LEU A 597 -8.64 -27.27 30.68
C LEU A 597 -7.87 -27.71 31.93
N ARG A 598 -8.26 -27.21 33.12
CA ARG A 598 -7.69 -27.64 34.40
C ARG A 598 -7.87 -29.15 34.60
N GLN A 599 -9.07 -29.67 34.35
CA GLN A 599 -9.36 -31.10 34.52
C GLN A 599 -8.52 -31.95 33.56
N SER A 600 -8.44 -31.59 32.27
CA SER A 600 -7.59 -32.31 31.31
C SER A 600 -6.11 -32.28 31.71
N TYR A 601 -5.63 -31.16 32.25
CA TYR A 601 -4.27 -31.07 32.79
C TYR A 601 -4.06 -31.97 34.02
N GLN A 602 -5.03 -32.01 34.93
CA GLN A 602 -4.98 -32.89 36.11
C GLN A 602 -5.02 -34.37 35.72
N ASP A 603 -5.81 -34.75 34.71
CA ASP A 603 -5.86 -36.11 34.18
C ASP A 603 -4.51 -36.52 33.58
N TRP A 604 -3.94 -35.66 32.72
CA TRP A 604 -2.57 -35.85 32.18
C TRP A 604 -1.52 -35.97 33.30
N LYS A 605 -1.63 -35.14 34.34
CA LYS A 605 -0.71 -35.17 35.49
C LYS A 605 -0.86 -36.49 36.26
N GLY A 606 -2.08 -36.98 36.43
CA GLY A 606 -2.37 -38.28 37.03
C GLY A 606 -1.73 -39.43 36.25
N ASP A 607 -1.95 -39.49 34.94
CA ASP A 607 -1.34 -40.49 34.05
C ASP A 607 0.19 -40.43 34.10
N SER A 608 0.75 -39.23 34.13
CA SER A 608 2.20 -39.01 34.27
C SER A 608 2.74 -39.56 35.59
N ILE A 609 2.04 -39.33 36.71
CA ILE A 609 2.43 -39.82 38.03
C ILE A 609 2.38 -41.34 38.08
N GLU A 610 1.30 -41.94 37.60
CA GLU A 610 1.14 -43.39 37.58
C GLU A 610 2.20 -44.08 36.71
N ALA A 611 2.49 -43.53 35.53
CA ALA A 611 3.53 -44.04 34.63
C ALA A 611 4.92 -43.94 35.25
N LYS A 612 5.29 -42.79 35.84
CA LYS A 612 6.57 -42.64 36.56
C LYS A 612 6.70 -43.63 37.71
N ARG A 613 5.64 -43.84 38.49
CA ARG A 613 5.64 -44.80 39.61
C ARG A 613 5.73 -46.25 39.12
N ALA A 614 5.07 -46.60 38.02
CA ALA A 614 5.19 -47.91 37.40
C ALA A 614 6.63 -48.19 36.93
N GLN A 615 7.25 -47.22 36.24
CA GLN A 615 8.66 -47.31 35.84
C GLN A 615 9.60 -47.48 37.04
N LEU A 616 9.37 -46.76 38.16
CA LEU A 616 10.13 -46.93 39.40
C LEU A 616 9.97 -48.33 40.02
N ARG A 617 8.83 -49.01 39.81
CA ARG A 617 8.61 -50.41 40.20
C ARG A 617 9.15 -51.42 39.18
N GLY A 618 9.73 -50.96 38.07
CA GLY A 618 10.21 -51.82 36.97
C GLY A 618 9.10 -52.32 36.05
N GLU A 619 7.90 -51.76 36.12
CA GLU A 619 6.78 -52.08 35.22
C GLU A 619 6.90 -51.27 33.91
N PRO A 620 6.71 -51.90 32.72
CA PRO A 620 6.75 -51.19 31.46
C PRO A 620 5.46 -50.36 31.28
N ARG A 621 5.57 -49.04 31.41
CA ARG A 621 4.47 -48.09 31.13
C ARG A 621 5.03 -46.83 30.46
N ASP A 622 4.41 -46.43 29.36
CA ASP A 622 4.82 -45.23 28.61
C ASP A 622 4.37 -43.97 29.33
N LEU A 623 5.20 -42.92 29.28
CA LEU A 623 4.85 -41.59 29.75
C LEU A 623 3.89 -40.92 28.74
N PRO A 624 2.87 -40.18 29.20
CA PRO A 624 2.05 -39.40 28.29
C PRO A 624 2.88 -38.30 27.62
N ILE A 625 2.41 -37.82 26.47
CA ILE A 625 3.07 -36.75 25.71
C ILE A 625 3.26 -35.53 26.63
N PRO A 626 4.49 -35.00 26.79
CA PRO A 626 4.73 -33.85 27.64
C PRO A 626 3.96 -32.61 27.18
N VAL A 627 3.27 -31.95 28.12
CA VAL A 627 2.58 -30.66 27.86
C VAL A 627 3.41 -29.45 28.28
N HIS A 628 4.59 -29.68 28.87
CA HIS A 628 5.54 -28.65 29.29
C HIS A 628 6.86 -28.81 28.56
N ILE A 629 7.45 -27.68 28.16
CA ILE A 629 8.80 -27.64 27.57
C ILE A 629 9.87 -27.66 28.68
N GLN A 630 9.53 -27.18 29.87
CA GLN A 630 10.42 -27.11 31.04
C GLN A 630 10.14 -28.24 32.04
N LYS A 631 11.19 -28.67 32.74
CA LYS A 631 11.10 -29.74 33.75
C LYS A 631 10.32 -29.32 35.00
N GLU A 632 10.48 -28.06 35.41
CA GLU A 632 9.71 -27.42 36.47
C GLU A 632 8.81 -26.35 35.84
N PRO A 633 7.47 -26.44 35.99
CA PRO A 633 6.58 -25.44 35.42
C PRO A 633 6.73 -24.11 36.18
N PRO A 634 6.92 -22.98 35.48
CA PRO A 634 7.06 -21.67 36.11
C PRO A 634 5.73 -21.12 36.64
N PHE A 635 4.61 -21.74 36.26
CA PHE A 635 3.26 -21.37 36.67
C PHE A 635 2.51 -22.58 37.23
N TRP A 636 1.89 -22.36 38.38
CA TRP A 636 1.01 -23.29 39.09
C TRP A 636 -0.45 -23.06 38.74
N ASP A 637 -1.34 -23.92 39.24
CA ASP A 637 -2.78 -23.83 39.02
C ASP A 637 -3.36 -22.41 39.22
N VAL A 638 -4.09 -21.89 38.23
CA VAL A 638 -4.70 -20.55 38.28
C VAL A 638 -5.91 -20.47 39.20
N PHE A 639 -6.48 -21.63 39.59
CA PHE A 639 -7.58 -21.70 40.52
C PHE A 639 -7.12 -21.62 41.98
N PRO A 640 -8.00 -21.15 42.89
CA PRO A 640 -7.72 -21.14 44.32
C PRO A 640 -7.29 -22.53 44.83
N GLU A 641 -6.38 -22.55 45.79
CA GLU A 641 -5.94 -23.77 46.47
C GLU A 641 -7.08 -24.38 47.30
N ASP A 642 -7.21 -25.72 47.30
CA ASP A 642 -8.15 -26.39 48.20
C ASP A 642 -7.67 -26.25 49.66
N GLN A 643 -8.42 -25.51 50.47
CA GLN A 643 -8.07 -25.21 51.85
C GLN A 643 -7.85 -26.47 52.71
N LYS A 644 -8.58 -27.56 52.46
CA LYS A 644 -8.42 -28.81 53.22
C LYS A 644 -7.13 -29.52 52.85
N ILE A 645 -6.77 -29.51 51.57
CA ILE A 645 -5.53 -30.14 51.09
C ILE A 645 -4.33 -29.31 51.52
N PHE A 646 -4.42 -27.97 51.46
CA PHE A 646 -3.39 -27.10 52.04
C PHE A 646 -3.15 -27.40 53.51
N GLN A 647 -4.21 -27.47 54.32
CA GLN A 647 -4.11 -27.84 55.73
C GLN A 647 -3.46 -29.20 55.92
N LEU A 648 -3.85 -30.19 55.13
CA LEU A 648 -3.28 -31.54 55.16
C LEU A 648 -1.77 -31.51 54.90
N VAL A 649 -1.30 -30.77 53.88
CA VAL A 649 0.13 -30.67 53.56
C VAL A 649 0.91 -30.02 54.69
N ILE A 650 0.39 -28.94 55.29
CA ILE A 650 1.04 -28.27 56.42
C ILE A 650 1.09 -29.19 57.65
N GLN A 651 0.00 -29.88 57.97
CA GLN A 651 -0.04 -30.87 59.05
C GLN A 651 0.96 -32.00 58.81
N ALA A 652 0.99 -32.55 57.59
CA ALA A 652 1.89 -33.63 57.21
C ALA A 652 3.36 -33.21 57.32
N ARG A 653 3.67 -31.98 56.87
CA ARG A 653 5.01 -31.41 56.94
C ARG A 653 5.46 -31.18 58.38
N ALA A 654 4.58 -30.61 59.22
CA ALA A 654 4.89 -30.32 60.62
C ALA A 654 5.08 -31.59 61.46
N LEU A 655 4.32 -32.65 61.17
CA LEU A 655 4.46 -33.97 61.80
C LEU A 655 5.53 -34.86 61.16
N ASN A 656 6.25 -34.34 60.15
CA ASN A 656 7.25 -35.09 59.38
C ASN A 656 6.69 -36.39 58.74
N VAL A 657 5.38 -36.43 58.47
CA VAL A 657 4.72 -37.47 57.65
C VAL A 657 5.11 -37.27 56.19
N LEU A 658 5.13 -36.01 55.73
CA LEU A 658 5.79 -35.60 54.50
C LEU A 658 7.16 -35.02 54.84
N TYR A 659 8.20 -35.47 54.14
CA TYR A 659 9.57 -35.02 54.33
C TYR A 659 10.31 -34.91 52.99
N LEU A 660 11.27 -33.99 52.93
CA LEU A 660 12.15 -33.82 51.77
C LEU A 660 13.30 -34.84 51.86
N SER A 661 13.50 -35.64 50.82
CA SER A 661 14.60 -36.60 50.74
C SER A 661 15.07 -36.76 49.30
N GLU A 662 16.33 -37.18 49.11
CA GLU A 662 16.85 -37.51 47.79
C GLU A 662 16.40 -38.93 47.37
N ASN A 663 15.90 -39.05 46.14
CA ASN A 663 15.68 -40.34 45.53
C ASN A 663 17.01 -40.99 45.16
N GLN A 664 17.30 -42.15 45.73
CA GLN A 664 18.55 -42.85 45.45
C GLN A 664 18.68 -43.32 43.99
N SER A 665 17.57 -43.60 43.29
CA SER A 665 17.56 -44.02 41.89
C SER A 665 17.63 -42.84 40.91
N THR A 666 16.85 -41.78 41.13
CA THR A 666 16.80 -40.63 40.21
C THR A 666 17.76 -39.49 40.58
N LYS A 667 18.31 -39.49 41.80
CA LYS A 667 19.12 -38.41 42.41
C LYS A 667 18.37 -37.08 42.56
N GLU A 668 17.04 -37.09 42.43
CA GLU A 668 16.21 -35.90 42.57
C GLU A 668 15.80 -35.70 44.04
N LYS A 669 15.80 -34.46 44.52
CA LYS A 669 15.20 -34.12 45.82
C LYS A 669 13.68 -34.07 45.64
N THR A 670 12.97 -34.93 46.37
CA THR A 670 11.52 -35.04 46.29
C THR A 670 10.90 -35.04 47.68
N ILE A 671 9.67 -34.56 47.78
CA ILE A 671 8.81 -34.72 48.94
C ILE A 671 8.24 -36.13 48.91
N ARG A 672 8.38 -36.83 50.04
CA ARG A 672 8.06 -38.24 50.19
C ARG A 672 7.25 -38.50 51.44
N TYR A 673 6.53 -39.61 51.44
CA TYR A 673 6.01 -40.25 52.64
C TYR A 673 6.25 -41.76 52.57
N THR A 674 6.16 -42.43 53.72
CA THR A 674 6.27 -43.89 53.80
C THR A 674 4.90 -44.53 53.88
N ARG A 675 4.67 -45.66 53.22
CA ARG A 675 3.46 -46.48 53.42
C ARG A 675 3.81 -47.94 53.72
N LYS A 676 2.95 -48.62 54.47
CA LYS A 676 3.08 -50.07 54.71
C LYS A 676 2.50 -50.83 53.52
N THR A 677 3.30 -51.75 52.98
CA THR A 677 2.89 -52.70 51.94
C THR A 677 3.01 -54.13 52.47
N ASN A 678 2.53 -55.12 51.71
CA ASN A 678 2.62 -56.54 52.08
C ASN A 678 4.07 -57.05 52.21
N ILE A 679 5.06 -56.31 51.72
CA ILE A 679 6.49 -56.68 51.69
C ILE A 679 7.38 -55.74 52.52
N GLY A 680 6.80 -54.77 53.23
CA GLY A 680 7.54 -53.84 54.09
C GLY A 680 7.16 -52.37 53.88
N LEU A 681 8.01 -51.46 54.37
CA LEU A 681 7.84 -50.01 54.20
C LEU A 681 8.32 -49.58 52.80
N GLU A 682 7.47 -48.85 52.09
CA GLU A 682 7.78 -48.26 50.78
C GLU A 682 7.86 -46.74 50.90
N ASN A 683 8.90 -46.14 50.33
CA ASN A 683 9.01 -44.68 50.16
C ASN A 683 8.28 -44.28 48.87
N VAL A 684 7.26 -43.42 48.97
CA VAL A 684 6.50 -42.93 47.81
C VAL A 684 6.96 -41.52 47.46
N ASP A 685 7.39 -41.33 46.21
CA ASP A 685 7.62 -40.00 45.65
C ASP A 685 6.29 -39.28 45.39
N LEU A 686 6.09 -38.15 46.06
CA LEU A 686 4.88 -37.35 45.95
C LEU A 686 5.08 -36.18 44.99
N ALA A 687 6.02 -35.27 45.28
CA ALA A 687 6.18 -33.99 44.56
C ALA A 687 7.63 -33.50 44.57
N SER A 688 7.98 -32.56 43.70
CA SER A 688 9.30 -31.90 43.67
C SER A 688 9.39 -30.70 44.62
N SER A 689 8.27 -30.05 44.94
CA SER A 689 8.18 -28.90 45.85
C SER A 689 6.92 -28.92 46.71
N TRP A 690 6.90 -28.12 47.79
CA TRP A 690 5.76 -28.07 48.72
C TRP A 690 4.51 -27.49 48.05
N GLU A 691 4.71 -26.54 47.13
CA GLU A 691 3.67 -25.93 46.31
C GLU A 691 3.08 -26.93 45.31
N GLU A 692 3.91 -27.83 44.77
CA GLU A 692 3.46 -28.92 43.91
C GLU A 692 2.74 -30.01 44.73
N ALA A 693 3.17 -30.28 45.97
CA ALA A 693 2.54 -31.28 46.84
C ALA A 693 1.05 -30.98 47.08
N SER A 694 0.69 -29.73 47.36
CA SER A 694 -0.72 -29.31 47.46
C SER A 694 -1.51 -29.61 46.19
N GLN A 695 -0.94 -29.38 45.00
CA GLN A 695 -1.62 -29.61 43.72
C GLN A 695 -1.72 -31.09 43.37
N ILE A 696 -0.68 -31.87 43.64
CA ILE A 696 -0.67 -33.30 43.37
C ILE A 696 -1.74 -34.01 44.19
N LEU A 697 -1.93 -33.60 45.45
CA LEU A 697 -2.99 -34.18 46.30
C LEU A 697 -4.41 -33.76 45.89
N GLU A 698 -4.58 -32.77 45.01
CA GLU A 698 -5.84 -32.45 44.33
C GLU A 698 -6.11 -33.39 43.14
N VAL A 699 -5.08 -34.01 42.55
CA VAL A 699 -5.21 -34.93 41.41
C VAL A 699 -5.88 -36.22 41.84
N ARG A 700 -6.88 -36.66 41.06
CA ARG A 700 -7.69 -37.85 41.36
C ARG A 700 -6.87 -39.12 41.57
N ALA A 701 -5.81 -39.34 40.77
CA ALA A 701 -4.92 -40.49 40.87
C ALA A 701 -4.16 -40.56 42.21
N CYS A 702 -3.95 -39.42 42.87
CA CYS A 702 -3.26 -39.31 44.16
C CYS A 702 -4.21 -39.34 45.36
N ARG A 703 -5.50 -39.65 45.15
CA ARG A 703 -6.46 -39.85 46.25
C ARG A 703 -5.98 -40.90 47.28
N PRO A 704 -5.41 -42.06 46.91
CA PRO A 704 -4.87 -43.01 47.88
C PRO A 704 -3.72 -42.42 48.71
N ASP A 705 -2.87 -41.59 48.10
CA ASP A 705 -1.78 -40.92 48.80
C ASP A 705 -2.35 -39.95 49.85
N ARG A 706 -3.36 -39.17 49.47
CA ARG A 706 -4.06 -38.25 50.37
C ARG A 706 -4.69 -38.98 51.56
N GLU A 707 -5.36 -40.10 51.30
CA GLU A 707 -6.02 -40.91 52.34
C GLU A 707 -4.99 -41.52 53.31
N GLU A 708 -3.85 -42.02 52.81
CA GLU A 708 -2.79 -42.58 53.65
C GLU A 708 -2.06 -41.51 54.47
N ILE A 709 -1.76 -40.35 53.89
CA ILE A 709 -1.17 -39.20 54.62
C ILE A 709 -2.11 -38.75 55.73
N GLN A 710 -3.41 -38.60 55.44
CA GLN A 710 -4.42 -38.25 56.45
C GLN A 710 -4.50 -39.30 57.55
N ARG A 711 -4.43 -40.59 57.21
CA ARG A 711 -4.43 -41.70 58.19
C ARG A 711 -3.25 -41.59 59.15
N GLN A 712 -2.04 -41.34 58.64
CA GLN A 712 -0.83 -41.21 59.46
C GLN A 712 -0.86 -39.98 60.37
N ILE A 713 -1.35 -38.85 59.85
CA ILE A 713 -1.56 -37.64 60.66
C ILE A 713 -2.53 -37.92 61.79
N ASN A 714 -3.68 -38.52 61.47
CA ASN A 714 -4.70 -38.84 62.47
C ASN A 714 -4.14 -39.80 63.52
N GLU A 715 -3.37 -40.80 63.12
CA GLU A 715 -2.72 -41.75 64.01
C GLU A 715 -1.77 -41.04 65.00
N GLN A 716 -0.91 -40.13 64.53
CA GLN A 716 0.00 -39.39 65.43
C GLN A 716 -0.74 -38.42 66.35
N LEU A 717 -1.82 -37.78 65.87
CA LEU A 717 -2.59 -36.82 66.66
C LEU A 717 -3.45 -37.51 67.73
N THR A 718 -4.03 -38.68 67.45
CA THR A 718 -4.89 -39.39 68.40
C THR A 718 -4.12 -40.27 69.39
N GLN A 719 -2.92 -40.73 69.04
CA GLN A 719 -2.06 -41.51 69.96
C GLN A 719 -1.54 -40.70 71.15
N ALA A 720 -1.65 -39.38 71.13
CA ALA A 720 -1.22 -38.51 72.21
C ALA A 720 -2.31 -38.26 73.25
N GLU A 721 -2.53 -39.28 74.07
CA GLU A 721 -3.52 -39.25 75.14
C GLU A 721 -2.93 -38.70 76.45
N THR A 722 -1.62 -38.90 76.68
CA THR A 722 -0.97 -38.46 77.92
C THR A 722 -0.47 -37.00 77.85
N PRO A 723 -0.40 -36.28 78.99
CA PRO A 723 0.14 -34.91 79.04
C PRO A 723 1.57 -34.79 78.48
N GLN A 724 2.40 -35.82 78.67
CA GLN A 724 3.77 -35.85 78.15
C GLN A 724 3.79 -35.96 76.61
N GLN A 725 2.95 -36.82 76.03
CA GLN A 725 2.82 -36.94 74.57
C GLN A 725 2.22 -35.67 73.95
N LYS A 726 1.24 -35.05 74.59
CA LYS A 726 0.68 -33.75 74.16
C LYS A 726 1.73 -32.63 74.20
N ARG A 727 2.56 -32.59 75.25
CA ARG A 727 3.71 -31.66 75.36
C ARG A 727 4.72 -31.88 74.23
N GLN A 728 4.99 -33.13 73.86
CA GLN A 728 5.91 -33.44 72.77
C GLN A 728 5.35 -32.99 71.40
N LEU A 729 4.07 -33.23 71.12
CA LEU A 729 3.42 -32.72 69.90
C LEU A 729 3.41 -31.19 69.83
N TYR A 730 3.12 -30.53 70.94
CA TYR A 730 3.21 -29.07 71.03
C TYR A 730 4.62 -28.58 70.66
N GLN A 731 5.67 -29.22 71.21
CA GLN A 731 7.06 -28.90 70.87
C GLN A 731 7.37 -29.15 69.39
N THR A 732 6.88 -30.24 68.80
CA THR A 732 7.03 -30.51 67.37
C THR A 732 6.45 -29.38 66.51
N PHE A 733 5.24 -28.92 66.83
CA PHE A 733 4.59 -27.84 66.10
C PHE A 733 5.26 -26.48 66.28
N THR A 734 5.71 -26.15 67.49
CA THR A 734 6.44 -24.89 67.72
C THR A 734 7.80 -24.91 67.01
N ASN A 735 8.51 -26.03 67.03
CA ASN A 735 9.79 -26.18 66.32
C ASN A 735 9.63 -26.09 64.81
N TYR A 736 8.55 -26.67 64.25
CA TYR A 736 8.21 -26.52 62.84
C TYR A 736 8.07 -25.04 62.46
N LEU A 737 7.31 -24.27 63.25
CA LEU A 737 7.13 -22.84 63.01
C LEU A 737 8.44 -22.06 63.18
N GLU A 738 9.27 -22.38 64.17
CA GLU A 738 10.59 -21.74 64.31
C GLU A 738 11.48 -21.98 63.09
N HIS A 739 11.55 -23.22 62.61
CA HIS A 739 12.29 -23.55 61.39
C HIS A 739 11.70 -22.85 60.16
N ARG A 740 10.37 -22.81 60.04
CA ARG A 740 9.70 -22.15 58.92
C ARG A 740 9.95 -20.65 58.89
N ALA A 741 10.04 -20.00 60.04
CA ALA A 741 10.42 -18.59 60.13
C ALA A 741 11.84 -18.33 59.62
N LEU A 742 12.78 -19.25 59.85
CA LEU A 742 14.14 -19.18 59.33
C LEU A 742 14.17 -19.40 57.81
N GLU A 743 13.44 -20.40 57.29
CA GLU A 743 13.32 -20.62 55.84
C GLU A 743 12.80 -19.38 55.11
N LEU A 744 11.89 -18.64 55.74
CA LEU A 744 11.23 -17.47 55.18
C LEU A 744 11.91 -16.15 55.55
N GLU A 745 13.12 -16.16 56.14
CA GLU A 745 13.80 -14.93 56.62
C GLU A 745 13.91 -13.86 55.53
N LYS A 746 14.29 -14.24 54.31
CA LYS A 746 14.36 -13.35 53.14
C LYS A 746 13.01 -12.78 52.69
N GLN A 747 11.90 -13.38 53.14
CA GLN A 747 10.53 -13.00 52.84
C GLN A 747 9.83 -12.32 54.03
N GLY A 748 10.59 -11.97 55.08
CA GLY A 748 10.07 -11.32 56.30
C GLY A 748 9.90 -12.26 57.50
N GLY A 749 10.35 -13.52 57.39
CA GLY A 749 10.34 -14.49 58.49
C GLY A 749 8.94 -14.69 59.07
N LYS A 750 8.77 -14.38 60.36
CA LYS A 750 7.47 -14.45 61.06
C LYS A 750 6.43 -13.45 60.55
N ASP A 751 6.88 -12.38 59.90
CA ASP A 751 5.99 -11.36 59.36
C ASP A 751 5.51 -11.68 57.95
N SER A 752 6.09 -12.68 57.29
CA SER A 752 5.69 -13.11 55.95
C SER A 752 4.23 -13.61 55.93
N PRO A 753 3.46 -13.29 54.87
CA PRO A 753 2.10 -13.80 54.71
C PRO A 753 2.02 -15.34 54.74
N GLU A 754 3.01 -16.00 54.16
CA GLU A 754 3.13 -17.46 54.08
C GLU A 754 3.27 -18.06 55.49
N TYR A 755 4.17 -17.51 56.32
CA TYR A 755 4.31 -17.94 57.70
C TYR A 755 3.02 -17.77 58.50
N LYS A 756 2.35 -16.61 58.37
CA LYS A 756 1.10 -16.31 59.09
C LYS A 756 0.00 -17.29 58.72
N ARG A 757 -0.14 -17.63 57.43
CA ARG A 757 -1.10 -18.65 56.95
C ARG A 757 -0.82 -20.03 57.56
N GLU A 758 0.43 -20.48 57.55
CA GLU A 758 0.80 -21.78 58.11
C GLU A 758 0.66 -21.82 59.65
N ALA A 759 1.09 -20.75 60.33
CA ALA A 759 0.96 -20.60 61.78
C ALA A 759 -0.50 -20.64 62.25
N GLU A 760 -1.44 -20.09 61.47
CA GLU A 760 -2.87 -20.16 61.77
C GLU A 760 -3.41 -21.60 61.70
N VAL A 761 -2.96 -22.39 60.72
CA VAL A 761 -3.30 -23.82 60.62
C VAL A 761 -2.78 -24.59 61.82
N ILE A 762 -1.52 -24.36 62.19
CA ILE A 762 -0.88 -25.01 63.34
C ILE A 762 -1.53 -24.58 64.66
N LYS A 763 -1.86 -23.30 64.82
CA LYS A 763 -2.55 -22.78 65.99
C LYS A 763 -3.91 -23.46 66.16
N ARG A 764 -4.73 -23.52 65.10
CA ARG A 764 -6.01 -24.23 65.12
C ARG A 764 -5.84 -25.68 65.53
N LEU A 765 -4.82 -26.36 65.01
CA LEU A 765 -4.52 -27.74 65.38
C LEU A 765 -4.15 -27.92 66.86
N ILE A 766 -3.34 -27.00 67.41
CA ILE A 766 -2.99 -26.98 68.85
C ILE A 766 -4.23 -26.80 69.71
N ASP A 767 -5.13 -25.90 69.30
CA ASP A 767 -6.36 -25.58 70.00
C ASP A 767 -7.34 -26.78 69.94
N ASP A 768 -7.55 -27.36 68.76
CA ASP A 768 -8.47 -28.48 68.50
C ASP A 768 -8.10 -29.74 69.31
N TYR A 769 -6.81 -30.01 69.49
CA TYR A 769 -6.30 -31.17 70.25
C TYR A 769 -5.91 -30.85 71.71
N GLN A 770 -6.08 -29.60 72.13
CA GLN A 770 -5.78 -29.10 73.48
C GLN A 770 -4.34 -29.43 73.91
N LEU A 771 -3.35 -29.05 73.08
CA LEU A 771 -1.95 -29.42 73.27
C LEU A 771 -1.16 -28.49 74.21
N TYR A 772 -1.82 -27.53 74.88
CA TYR A 772 -1.16 -26.57 75.77
C TYR A 772 -0.40 -27.27 76.91
N THR A 773 0.75 -26.70 77.27
CA THR A 773 1.53 -27.12 78.44
C THR A 773 1.05 -26.41 79.69
N THR A 774 0.36 -27.12 80.58
CA THR A 774 0.13 -26.68 81.96
C THR A 774 1.36 -26.99 82.81
N ASP A 775 2.37 -26.13 82.79
CA ASP A 775 3.25 -25.97 83.96
C ASP A 775 2.65 -24.85 84.83
N THR A 776 1.67 -25.21 85.68
CA THR A 776 1.34 -24.54 86.95
C THR A 776 0.30 -25.37 87.71
N VAL A 777 0.73 -26.08 88.75
CA VAL A 777 -0.17 -26.55 89.81
C VAL A 777 -0.25 -25.43 90.85
N THR A 778 -1.38 -24.72 90.92
CA THR A 778 -2.28 -24.70 92.10
C THR A 778 -3.57 -23.90 91.80
N ASN A 779 -4.70 -24.57 92.07
CA ASN A 779 -6.07 -24.10 92.35
C ASN A 779 -7.01 -23.59 91.23
N THR A 780 -8.01 -24.43 90.96
CA THR A 780 -9.40 -24.18 90.50
C THR A 780 -10.17 -23.20 91.43
N PRO A 781 -11.34 -22.62 91.05
CA PRO A 781 -12.14 -22.85 89.83
C PRO A 781 -12.55 -21.58 89.04
N ALA A 782 -13.07 -21.84 87.84
CA ALA A 782 -13.51 -20.91 86.82
C ALA A 782 -14.42 -19.74 87.28
N LYS A 783 -14.20 -18.57 86.66
CA LYS A 783 -15.26 -17.65 86.20
C LYS A 783 -14.77 -16.80 85.01
N THR A 784 -15.54 -16.92 83.93
CA THR A 784 -15.75 -16.08 82.73
C THR A 784 -14.84 -14.88 82.37
N PRO A 785 -14.66 -14.59 81.06
CA PRO A 785 -13.65 -13.66 80.54
C PRO A 785 -14.00 -12.20 80.86
N GLN A 786 -13.03 -11.44 81.38
CA GLN A 786 -13.07 -9.97 81.39
C GLN A 786 -12.01 -9.43 80.44
N THR A 787 -12.48 -8.63 79.48
CA THR A 787 -11.74 -7.73 78.58
C THR A 787 -10.64 -6.99 79.34
N PRO A 788 -9.41 -6.84 78.82
CA PRO A 788 -8.41 -5.99 79.47
C PRO A 788 -8.95 -4.55 79.54
N ALA A 789 -9.11 -4.05 80.76
CA ALA A 789 -9.51 -2.67 81.00
C ALA A 789 -8.45 -1.72 80.39
N PRO A 790 -8.87 -0.64 79.71
CA PRO A 790 -7.94 0.32 79.13
C PRO A 790 -7.08 0.97 80.24
N ARG A 791 -5.77 1.09 79.99
CA ARG A 791 -4.83 1.75 80.93
C ARG A 791 -5.34 3.16 81.25
N LYS A 792 -5.45 3.44 82.55
CA LYS A 792 -5.88 4.72 83.08
C LYS A 792 -4.69 5.50 83.67
N TRP A 793 -4.68 6.80 83.44
CA TRP A 793 -3.61 7.72 83.79
C TRP A 793 -4.08 8.72 84.86
N TYR A 794 -3.21 9.05 85.80
CA TYR A 794 -3.38 10.10 86.78
C TYR A 794 -2.43 11.26 86.45
N LEU A 795 -2.86 12.48 86.72
CA LEU A 795 -2.14 13.73 86.48
C LEU A 795 -1.90 14.46 87.80
N TYR A 796 -0.72 15.04 87.97
CA TYR A 796 -0.41 15.91 89.10
C TYR A 796 -0.23 17.34 88.59
N LYS A 797 -1.23 18.18 88.86
CA LYS A 797 -1.33 19.58 88.37
C LYS A 797 -1.96 20.44 89.45
N ASN A 798 -1.51 21.69 89.62
CA ASN A 798 -2.00 22.61 90.66
C ASN A 798 -1.93 22.04 92.10
N ASN A 799 -0.86 21.32 92.43
CA ASN A 799 -0.66 20.69 93.75
C ASN A 799 -1.71 19.62 94.14
N GLN A 800 -2.48 19.11 93.19
CA GLN A 800 -3.44 18.03 93.40
C GLN A 800 -3.28 16.91 92.35
N GLN A 801 -3.53 15.68 92.80
CA GLN A 801 -3.68 14.51 91.93
C GLN A 801 -5.10 14.47 91.36
N THR A 802 -5.22 14.36 90.04
CA THR A 802 -6.47 14.26 89.29
C THR A 802 -6.43 13.03 88.37
N GLY A 803 -7.60 12.45 88.06
CA GLY A 803 -7.73 11.18 87.33
C GLY A 803 -8.53 10.14 88.13
N PRO A 804 -8.73 8.91 87.61
CA PRO A 804 -8.12 8.32 86.41
C PRO A 804 -8.73 8.77 85.06
N PHE A 805 -7.89 9.09 84.08
CA PHE A 805 -8.24 9.46 82.71
C PHE A 805 -7.84 8.37 81.69
N SER A 806 -8.59 8.21 80.60
CA SER A 806 -8.14 7.44 79.41
C SER A 806 -7.09 8.24 78.62
N MET A 807 -6.44 7.59 77.64
CA MET A 807 -5.45 8.25 76.79
C MET A 807 -6.04 9.43 76.01
N ASP A 808 -7.26 9.31 75.50
CA ASP A 808 -7.95 10.40 74.78
C ASP A 808 -8.37 11.57 75.72
N GLU A 809 -8.67 11.27 76.98
CA GLU A 809 -9.05 12.27 77.99
C GLU A 809 -7.85 13.14 78.43
N LEU A 810 -6.60 12.67 78.26
CA LEU A 810 -5.40 13.42 78.63
C LEU A 810 -5.26 14.73 77.85
N THR A 811 -5.53 14.74 76.55
CA THR A 811 -5.48 15.96 75.72
C THR A 811 -6.48 17.01 76.22
N THR A 812 -7.67 16.55 76.65
CA THR A 812 -8.75 17.42 77.12
C THR A 812 -8.46 18.03 78.50
N GLN A 813 -7.65 17.35 79.33
CA GLN A 813 -7.19 17.86 80.63
C GLN A 813 -5.98 18.82 80.54
N GLY A 814 -5.52 19.11 79.31
CA GLY A 814 -4.43 20.05 79.06
C GLY A 814 -3.12 19.58 79.67
N VAL A 815 -2.80 18.30 79.46
CA VAL A 815 -1.48 17.72 79.78
C VAL A 815 -0.44 18.43 78.90
N THR A 816 0.64 18.88 79.52
CA THR A 816 1.80 19.44 78.84
C THR A 816 3.00 18.50 78.97
N PRO A 817 4.05 18.65 78.15
CA PRO A 817 5.25 17.81 78.26
C PRO A 817 5.85 17.76 79.67
N GLN A 818 5.65 18.81 80.48
CA GLN A 818 6.15 18.91 81.87
C GLN A 818 5.17 18.43 82.94
N THR A 819 3.98 17.93 82.58
CA THR A 819 2.99 17.44 83.55
C THR A 819 3.45 16.11 84.13
N TYR A 820 3.40 15.96 85.45
CA TYR A 820 3.67 14.68 86.11
C TYR A 820 2.48 13.74 85.93
N VAL A 821 2.75 12.53 85.45
CA VAL A 821 1.77 11.50 85.16
C VAL A 821 2.16 10.18 85.81
N TRP A 822 1.15 9.38 86.16
CA TRP A 822 1.34 8.05 86.73
C TRP A 822 0.24 7.12 86.23
N CYS A 823 0.60 5.88 85.92
CA CYS A 823 -0.36 4.80 85.69
C CYS A 823 0.04 3.56 86.49
N ALA A 824 -0.93 2.69 86.72
CA ALA A 824 -0.70 1.46 87.49
C ALA A 824 0.40 0.61 86.83
N GLY A 825 1.47 0.33 87.59
CA GLY A 825 2.66 -0.40 87.12
C GLY A 825 3.92 0.46 86.98
N MET A 826 3.83 1.79 87.13
CA MET A 826 5.01 2.66 87.19
C MET A 826 5.59 2.74 88.62
N GLU A 827 6.92 2.73 88.75
CA GLU A 827 7.65 2.85 90.03
C GLU A 827 7.41 4.18 90.76
N GLY A 828 6.89 5.21 90.07
CA GLY A 828 6.56 6.52 90.63
C GLY A 828 6.07 7.49 89.55
N TRP A 829 5.70 8.71 89.96
CA TRP A 829 5.31 9.78 89.04
C TRP A 829 6.47 10.14 88.10
N LYS A 830 6.21 10.19 86.79
CA LYS A 830 7.18 10.65 85.79
C LYS A 830 6.65 11.82 85.00
N ILE A 831 7.54 12.58 84.37
CA ILE A 831 7.15 13.67 83.48
C ILE A 831 6.62 13.08 82.17
N ALA A 832 5.53 13.61 81.63
CA ALA A 832 4.84 13.01 80.49
C ALA A 832 5.72 12.86 79.24
N SER A 833 6.66 13.77 79.00
CA SER A 833 7.62 13.66 77.87
C SER A 833 8.61 12.50 78.00
N GLU A 834 8.81 11.93 79.19
CA GLU A 834 9.70 10.79 79.42
C GLU A 834 9.03 9.44 79.13
N ILE A 835 7.73 9.45 78.83
CA ILE A 835 6.94 8.25 78.56
C ILE A 835 6.70 8.16 77.06
N THR A 836 7.38 7.23 76.39
CA THR A 836 7.27 7.03 74.94
C THR A 836 5.82 6.83 74.49
N GLU A 837 4.99 6.19 75.31
CA GLU A 837 3.57 5.95 75.05
C GLU A 837 2.74 7.24 74.96
N LEU A 838 3.18 8.34 75.57
CA LEU A 838 2.48 9.65 75.56
C LEU A 838 3.06 10.64 74.54
N SER A 839 4.09 10.24 73.80
CA SER A 839 4.79 11.13 72.84
C SER A 839 3.90 11.69 71.74
N HIS A 840 2.81 11.01 71.40
CA HIS A 840 1.86 11.43 70.36
C HIS A 840 0.80 12.44 70.82
N ILE A 841 0.78 12.80 72.11
CA ILE A 841 -0.20 13.72 72.72
C ILE A 841 0.32 15.18 72.76
N PHE A 842 1.63 15.39 72.55
CA PHE A 842 2.30 16.70 72.63
C PHE A 842 2.65 17.30 71.28
#